data_AF-A0CM85-F1
#
_entry.id   AF-A0CM85-F1
#
_cell.length_a   1.000
_cell.length_b   1.000
_cell.length_c   1.000
_cell.angle_alpha   90.00
_cell.angle_beta   90.00
_cell.angle_gamma   90.00
#
_symmetry.space_group_name_H-M   'P 1'
#
loop_
_entity.id
_entity.type
_entity.pdbx_description
1 polymer ?
#
loop_
_entity_poly.entity_id
_entity_poly.type
_entity_poly.pdbx_seq_one_letter_code
_entity_poly.pdbx_strand_id
1 'polypeptide(L)'
;MNFTIIVYLLWIVINCLAQQISQTVEIYGNEKLLNIQIILSSQFDFQLTFYNNKTHSFEILNCSNLDRCGCQSPKFSNFYCFENNGEYHFHFSKQPYVNGDTIIKKENKNQIQNNNEIESHSSNSHFRILDLEEYLNKSLAAQTVTYTDSDLSSSLQLGTYELYMKWEIYTNGSFDMAIDYNQLNWIGFGFCPTMSNCDMIILYLSQQTVIVMDTFSYGQSTPRTDKSNDINIVSYAVNSTGYKVRFNRKLDTGDTSDQVLAKGDKYTFCVAWSGADQIEMHSAWYNFDITFDNGIVGQATLSNGDNILFYVHAVVLFIAWGIVADFGIIIGRFFKSINSYLWIHAICFIFVDLSTIVLVVLMLFVGGDSGNTVEDGALEAHKIMSIVLGLAVIIQHTLGVVVKHFLESTGKENRQALFTIRMIHIVLGTVMYLAAKVVIILGFIKNEEKLLLVLGIIWTVLLILVRIGLEIYKSFNSSIRTKIAPQQQQPLSEQQTKLLKLLQGNHPTASIIKELPQIKWVLFNSDVYDVTDYQHPGGNFIISNVNGQEISRYFYGAFQLESTTMEPYTHSQFAYQTLLKRYVGTIQSVNYNNQNPGSFWDLIEKVDLSKNISLFNFTNPNFQINLRQNVLDLGQHFSVSLQEVGGKIRMYTKVLCMSNPYQTFREQVIKYNEGKITQPPLLQFDKINTVPLIIKKYNFPKALSAQIFEHQGNFWVQGPFGRGLELESKSKCIAFVGGTGLLPFLDLLDHLLMKSIYLTNKQKQQQIQQFFPQYDQLEESFEFTLLASFQNEEEFIGKDWIRKLYQINQTNNLKLFNMQIRYSDSTLDTVIPAFRSRFNEELVRQHLGDFNKKVYICGPPNMIYSLTQIISKTEQDQTKVMIV
;
A
#
# COMPACT_ATOMS: atom_id res chain seq x y z
N MET A 1 -13.75 12.32 -3.44
CA MET A 1 -12.52 13.03 -3.82
C MET A 1 -12.04 12.40 -5.12
N ASN A 2 -12.11 13.14 -6.23
CA ASN A 2 -11.85 12.55 -7.55
C ASN A 2 -10.35 12.31 -7.75
N PHE A 3 -10.00 11.12 -8.23
CA PHE A 3 -8.63 10.70 -8.58
C PHE A 3 -7.94 11.73 -9.50
N THR A 4 -8.71 12.33 -10.41
CA THR A 4 -8.31 13.43 -11.31
C THR A 4 -7.66 14.60 -10.57
N ILE A 5 -8.15 14.99 -9.39
CA ILE A 5 -7.58 16.13 -8.62
C ILE A 5 -6.20 15.78 -8.08
N ILE A 6 -6.01 14.55 -7.60
CA ILE A 6 -4.70 14.08 -7.10
C ILE A 6 -3.71 13.97 -8.26
N VAL A 7 -4.12 13.41 -9.39
CA VAL A 7 -3.31 13.34 -10.62
C VAL A 7 -2.95 14.73 -11.14
N TYR A 8 -3.88 15.68 -11.10
CA TYR A 8 -3.65 17.06 -11.54
C TYR A 8 -2.67 17.82 -10.62
N LEU A 9 -2.79 17.66 -9.29
CA LEU A 9 -1.81 18.19 -8.34
C LEU A 9 -0.43 17.55 -8.53
N LEU A 10 -0.36 16.24 -8.82
CA LEU A 10 0.90 15.57 -9.16
C LEU A 10 1.52 16.14 -10.44
N TRP A 11 0.71 16.35 -11.47
CA TRP A 11 1.13 16.93 -12.75
C TRP A 11 1.66 18.36 -12.57
N ILE A 12 1.04 19.18 -11.73
CA ILE A 12 1.55 20.51 -11.36
C ILE A 12 2.92 20.40 -10.67
N VAL A 13 3.06 19.55 -9.65
CA VAL A 13 4.34 19.40 -8.92
C VAL A 13 5.46 18.85 -9.83
N ILE A 14 5.14 17.89 -10.70
CA ILE A 14 6.08 17.34 -11.69
C ILE A 14 6.49 18.42 -12.69
N ASN A 15 5.57 19.24 -13.19
CA ASN A 15 5.91 20.34 -14.10
C ASN A 15 6.72 21.44 -13.42
N CYS A 16 6.42 21.83 -12.17
CA CYS A 16 7.24 22.78 -11.44
C CYS A 16 8.67 22.25 -11.22
N LEU A 17 8.83 20.96 -10.85
CA LEU A 17 10.15 20.33 -10.74
C LEU A 17 10.86 20.24 -12.09
N ALA A 18 10.16 19.85 -13.17
CA ALA A 18 10.74 19.78 -14.51
C ALA A 18 11.14 21.16 -15.06
N GLN A 19 10.35 22.20 -14.78
CA GLN A 19 10.65 23.58 -15.15
C GLN A 19 11.85 24.12 -14.35
N GLN A 20 11.97 23.76 -13.06
CA GLN A 20 13.12 24.14 -12.25
C GLN A 20 14.39 23.38 -12.67
N ILE A 21 14.28 22.09 -13.02
CA ILE A 21 15.38 21.32 -13.65
C ILE A 21 15.78 21.97 -14.99
N SER A 22 14.82 22.39 -15.82
CA SER A 22 15.09 23.09 -17.08
C SER A 22 15.82 24.41 -16.85
N GLN A 23 15.42 25.21 -15.85
CA GLN A 23 16.09 26.45 -15.49
C GLN A 23 17.50 26.23 -14.94
N THR A 24 17.70 25.20 -14.11
CA THR A 24 19.05 24.82 -13.65
C THR A 24 19.92 24.38 -14.82
N VAL A 25 19.38 23.64 -15.80
CA VAL A 25 20.11 23.24 -17.03
C VAL A 25 20.39 24.44 -17.95
N GLU A 26 19.47 25.40 -18.08
CA GLU A 26 19.68 26.66 -18.83
C GLU A 26 20.82 27.51 -18.25
N ILE A 27 21.03 27.49 -16.93
CA ILE A 27 22.16 28.19 -16.28
C ILE A 27 23.52 27.58 -16.72
N TYR A 28 23.53 26.33 -17.19
CA TYR A 28 24.75 25.60 -17.63
C TYR A 28 24.88 25.41 -19.15
N GLY A 29 24.06 26.07 -19.99
CA GLY A 29 24.18 25.94 -21.44
C GLY A 29 23.53 27.08 -22.23
N ASN A 30 24.29 27.72 -23.14
CA ASN A 30 23.88 28.96 -23.80
C ASN A 30 23.76 28.80 -25.33
N GLU A 31 22.54 28.90 -25.88
CA GLU A 31 22.21 29.70 -27.09
C GLU A 31 20.72 29.62 -27.52
N LYS A 32 20.09 30.80 -27.63
CA LYS A 32 19.02 31.24 -28.57
C LYS A 32 17.63 30.55 -28.66
N LEU A 33 16.62 31.37 -28.31
CA LEU A 33 15.28 31.53 -28.91
C LEU A 33 14.22 30.41 -28.76
N LEU A 34 13.14 30.67 -28.00
CA LEU A 34 11.89 31.31 -28.47
C LEU A 34 10.80 31.21 -27.38
N ASN A 35 10.36 32.33 -26.80
CA ASN A 35 9.39 32.29 -25.70
C ASN A 35 7.94 32.17 -26.22
N ILE A 36 7.32 30.99 -26.08
CA ILE A 36 5.89 30.76 -26.37
C ILE A 36 5.11 30.77 -25.05
N GLN A 37 4.32 31.83 -24.82
CA GLN A 37 3.46 31.93 -23.64
C GLN A 37 2.02 31.54 -24.01
N ILE A 38 1.57 30.36 -23.58
CA ILE A 38 0.18 29.92 -23.71
C ILE A 38 -0.62 30.46 -22.50
N ILE A 39 -1.61 31.29 -22.77
CA ILE A 39 -2.55 31.79 -21.74
C ILE A 39 -3.77 30.88 -21.72
N LEU A 40 -4.07 30.30 -20.55
CA LEU A 40 -5.39 29.74 -20.23
C LEU A 40 -5.86 30.32 -18.89
N SER A 41 -7.09 30.83 -18.87
CA SER A 41 -7.65 31.56 -17.74
C SER A 41 -8.74 30.77 -17.03
N SER A 42 -8.83 30.98 -15.70
CA SER A 42 -10.08 30.90 -14.96
C SER A 42 -10.02 31.85 -13.77
N GLN A 43 -10.42 33.11 -14.00
CA GLN A 43 -10.81 34.17 -13.06
C GLN A 43 -10.18 34.17 -11.65
N PHE A 44 -9.26 35.12 -11.41
CA PHE A 44 -9.35 36.13 -10.34
C PHE A 44 -8.39 37.28 -10.69
N ASP A 45 -8.74 38.53 -10.34
CA ASP A 45 -8.08 39.74 -10.86
C ASP A 45 -6.66 40.00 -10.28
N PHE A 46 -5.76 40.50 -11.13
CA PHE A 46 -4.41 40.95 -10.77
C PHE A 46 -4.05 42.26 -11.50
N GLN A 47 -3.30 43.14 -10.85
CA GLN A 47 -2.65 44.27 -11.53
C GLN A 47 -1.49 43.77 -12.40
N LEU A 48 -1.44 44.25 -13.64
CA LEU A 48 -0.32 44.04 -14.56
C LEU A 48 0.63 45.24 -14.49
N THR A 49 1.90 44.95 -14.19
CA THR A 49 3.00 45.90 -14.28
C THR A 49 3.93 45.44 -15.39
N PHE A 50 4.15 46.28 -16.39
CA PHE A 50 5.04 45.95 -17.51
C PHE A 50 6.43 46.53 -17.25
N TYR A 51 7.46 45.69 -17.38
CA TYR A 51 8.86 46.12 -17.31
C TYR A 51 9.42 46.33 -18.73
N ASN A 52 9.86 47.55 -19.03
CA ASN A 52 10.42 47.87 -20.34
C ASN A 52 11.95 47.75 -20.33
N ASN A 53 12.48 46.65 -20.88
CA ASN A 53 13.91 46.37 -20.95
C ASN A 53 14.75 47.42 -21.70
N LYS A 54 14.16 48.35 -22.46
CA LYS A 54 14.89 49.45 -23.12
C LYS A 54 15.00 50.73 -22.28
N THR A 55 14.15 50.90 -21.26
CA THR A 55 14.10 52.11 -20.42
C THR A 55 14.25 51.83 -18.93
N HIS A 56 14.30 50.55 -18.53
CA HIS A 56 14.34 50.07 -17.14
C HIS A 56 13.25 50.67 -16.24
N SER A 57 12.10 51.01 -16.82
CA SER A 57 10.95 51.59 -16.12
C SER A 57 9.76 50.62 -16.08
N PHE A 58 8.92 50.79 -15.05
CA PHE A 58 7.68 50.06 -14.87
C PHE A 58 6.48 50.98 -15.17
N GLU A 59 5.58 50.57 -16.06
CA GLU A 59 4.29 51.25 -16.29
C GLU A 59 3.13 50.44 -15.72
N ILE A 60 2.16 51.15 -15.11
CA ILE A 60 0.95 50.59 -14.50
C ILE A 60 -0.25 51.26 -15.16
N LEU A 61 -1.14 50.45 -15.75
CA LEU A 61 -2.42 50.90 -16.31
C LEU A 61 -3.55 50.54 -15.35
N ASN A 62 -4.21 51.56 -14.77
CA ASN A 62 -5.34 51.39 -13.86
C ASN A 62 -6.67 51.71 -14.56
N CYS A 63 -7.62 50.76 -14.55
CA CYS A 63 -9.04 51.05 -14.70
C CYS A 63 -9.71 50.99 -13.32
N SER A 64 -10.33 52.08 -12.90
CA SER A 64 -10.96 52.25 -11.59
C SER A 64 -12.47 52.01 -11.63
N ASN A 65 -13.03 51.27 -10.65
CA ASN A 65 -14.07 51.80 -9.76
C ASN A 65 -14.53 50.82 -8.65
N LEU A 66 -15.07 51.41 -7.56
CA LEU A 66 -15.88 50.83 -6.46
C LEU A 66 -15.18 50.26 -5.20
N ASP A 67 -14.76 51.19 -4.34
CA ASP A 67 -15.25 51.42 -2.96
C ASP A 67 -15.46 50.28 -1.91
N ARG A 68 -14.67 50.42 -0.82
CA ARG A 68 -15.04 50.43 0.64
C ARG A 68 -14.79 49.22 1.57
N CYS A 69 -14.35 49.63 2.78
CA CYS A 69 -14.20 48.92 4.07
C CYS A 69 -12.94 48.03 4.23
N GLY A 70 -12.03 48.21 5.20
CA GLY A 70 -11.87 49.25 6.22
C GLY A 70 -11.83 48.72 7.67
N CYS A 71 -10.63 48.42 8.20
CA CYS A 71 -10.34 48.42 9.65
C CYS A 71 -8.83 48.39 10.02
N GLN A 72 -8.40 49.45 10.69
CA GLN A 72 -7.45 49.59 11.82
C GLN A 72 -6.14 48.76 11.95
N SER A 73 -5.06 49.50 12.26
CA SER A 73 -3.67 49.10 12.55
C SER A 73 -3.42 48.70 14.03
N PRO A 74 -2.21 48.24 14.47
CA PRO A 74 -1.12 49.20 14.73
C PRO A 74 0.35 48.75 14.45
N LYS A 75 1.09 49.67 13.81
CA LYS A 75 2.50 50.09 13.98
C LYS A 75 3.56 49.13 14.58
N PHE A 76 4.71 49.06 13.89
CA PHE A 76 6.02 49.42 14.46
C PHE A 76 6.89 50.19 13.45
N SER A 77 7.78 51.04 13.97
CA SER A 77 8.72 51.92 13.24
C SER A 77 10.18 51.40 13.39
N ASN A 78 11.24 51.85 12.71
CA ASN A 78 11.52 53.05 11.90
C ASN A 78 12.33 52.67 10.64
N PHE A 79 12.27 53.47 9.58
CA PHE A 79 13.24 53.50 8.48
C PHE A 79 13.69 54.94 8.23
N TYR A 80 14.97 55.15 7.94
CA TYR A 80 15.49 56.40 7.41
C TYR A 80 16.20 56.12 6.08
N CYS A 81 15.83 56.90 5.06
CA CYS A 81 16.45 56.89 3.75
C CYS A 81 17.10 58.25 3.54
N PHE A 82 18.34 58.28 3.06
CA PHE A 82 18.99 59.48 2.57
C PHE A 82 19.60 59.19 1.21
N GLU A 83 19.29 60.07 0.27
CA GLU A 83 19.71 60.00 -1.12
C GLU A 83 21.04 60.72 -1.30
N ASN A 84 21.99 60.08 -1.99
CA ASN A 84 23.22 60.75 -2.42
C ASN A 84 23.58 60.26 -3.81
N ASN A 85 23.62 61.17 -4.79
CA ASN A 85 23.92 60.91 -6.20
C ASN A 85 23.08 59.78 -6.88
N GLY A 86 21.79 59.66 -6.52
CA GLY A 86 20.82 58.85 -7.27
C GLY A 86 20.81 57.34 -6.95
N GLU A 87 21.60 56.86 -5.99
CA GLU A 87 21.51 55.49 -5.48
C GLU A 87 20.96 55.45 -4.05
N TYR A 88 20.11 54.44 -3.77
CA TYR A 88 19.53 54.20 -2.46
C TYR A 88 20.28 53.07 -1.74
N HIS A 89 21.06 53.41 -0.71
CA HIS A 89 21.78 52.42 0.10
C HIS A 89 21.00 52.06 1.38
N PHE A 90 20.79 50.77 1.61
CA PHE A 90 20.15 50.24 2.81
C PHE A 90 21.20 49.70 3.79
N HIS A 91 21.49 50.44 4.86
CA HIS A 91 22.43 49.99 5.91
C HIS A 91 21.73 49.21 7.03
N PHE A 92 22.13 47.95 7.23
CA PHE A 92 21.79 47.19 8.42
C PHE A 92 22.84 47.41 9.52
N SER A 93 22.43 48.05 10.62
CA SER A 93 23.25 48.15 11.83
C SER A 93 23.02 46.94 12.74
N LYS A 94 24.00 46.04 12.84
CA LYS A 94 24.08 45.06 13.92
C LYS A 94 24.72 45.73 15.15
N GLN A 95 23.89 46.21 16.08
CA GLN A 95 24.36 46.51 17.44
C GLN A 95 24.52 45.20 18.23
N PRO A 96 25.63 45.00 18.95
CA PRO A 96 25.78 43.84 19.84
C PRO A 96 24.95 44.04 21.10
N TYR A 97 24.22 43.00 21.51
CA TYR A 97 23.44 43.02 22.74
C TYR A 97 24.39 42.81 23.94
N VAL A 98 24.66 43.89 24.67
CA VAL A 98 25.41 43.83 25.94
C VAL A 98 24.43 43.46 27.06
N ASN A 99 24.82 42.50 27.90
CA ASN A 99 24.12 42.22 29.16
C ASN A 99 25.17 42.05 30.28
N GLY A 100 25.46 43.16 30.97
CA GLY A 100 25.86 43.12 32.38
C GLY A 100 24.62 42.90 33.25
N ASP A 101 24.69 42.61 34.55
CA ASP A 101 25.82 42.62 35.47
C ASP A 101 25.67 41.50 36.50
N THR A 102 26.71 41.18 37.27
CA THR A 102 26.75 41.41 38.74
C THR A 102 28.17 41.19 39.26
N ILE A 103 28.58 42.03 40.22
CA ILE A 103 29.95 42.19 40.73
C ILE A 103 30.11 41.44 42.09
N ILE A 104 31.36 41.09 42.47
CA ILE A 104 31.97 41.16 43.84
C ILE A 104 32.79 39.92 44.28
N LYS A 105 34.12 40.11 44.33
CA LYS A 105 35.16 39.57 45.26
C LYS A 105 35.22 38.06 45.59
N LYS A 106 36.40 37.46 45.37
CA LYS A 106 37.44 37.30 46.43
C LYS A 106 38.76 36.70 45.94
N GLU A 107 39.87 37.27 46.39
CA GLU A 107 41.17 36.59 46.49
C GLU A 107 41.23 35.72 47.76
N ASN A 108 42.01 34.62 47.70
CA ASN A 108 42.96 34.12 48.73
C ASN A 108 43.42 32.70 48.31
N LYS A 109 44.70 32.48 48.01
CA LYS A 109 45.87 32.23 48.91
C LYS A 109 46.07 30.76 49.34
N ASN A 110 47.26 30.27 48.99
CA ASN A 110 48.15 29.37 49.74
C ASN A 110 47.70 27.94 50.13
N GLN A 111 48.41 26.94 49.59
CA GLN A 111 49.32 25.98 50.28
C GLN A 111 49.88 25.01 49.22
N ILE A 112 51.19 24.87 48.95
CA ILE A 112 52.37 24.50 49.77
C ILE A 112 52.46 22.99 50.09
N GLN A 113 53.38 22.32 49.36
CA GLN A 113 54.22 21.13 49.69
C GLN A 113 54.30 20.13 48.52
N ASN A 114 55.43 19.47 48.21
CA ASN A 114 56.86 19.80 48.40
C ASN A 114 57.73 18.77 47.64
N ASN A 115 59.05 19.02 47.53
CA ASN A 115 60.14 18.06 47.23
C ASN A 115 60.26 17.55 45.77
N ASN A 116 61.43 17.48 45.12
CA ASN A 116 62.81 17.74 45.58
C ASN A 116 63.75 18.22 44.44
N GLU A 117 64.67 19.12 44.81
CA GLU A 117 66.12 19.20 44.49
C GLU A 117 66.59 19.24 43.00
N ILE A 118 67.27 20.30 42.49
CA ILE A 118 68.66 20.79 42.76
C ILE A 118 69.70 19.86 42.06
N GLU A 119 70.77 20.28 41.35
CA GLU A 119 71.48 21.56 41.14
C GLU A 119 72.10 21.63 39.71
N SER A 120 72.90 22.64 39.34
CA SER A 120 72.48 23.92 38.72
C SER A 120 73.56 24.41 37.73
N HIS A 121 73.35 25.54 37.02
CA HIS A 121 74.29 26.68 37.08
C HIS A 121 73.82 27.94 36.35
N SER A 122 74.23 29.08 36.90
CA SER A 122 73.83 30.44 36.53
C SER A 122 74.98 31.24 35.90
N SER A 123 74.66 32.16 34.98
CA SER A 123 75.44 33.40 34.86
C SER A 123 74.57 34.56 34.35
N ASN A 124 74.28 35.51 35.24
CA ASN A 124 73.75 36.83 34.87
C ASN A 124 74.85 37.66 34.18
N SER A 125 74.49 38.48 33.19
CA SER A 125 74.75 39.93 33.22
C SER A 125 74.19 40.66 31.99
N HIS A 126 73.71 41.89 32.22
CA HIS A 126 73.21 42.81 31.19
C HIS A 126 74.22 43.04 30.05
N PHE A 127 73.72 43.19 28.82
CA PHE A 127 74.30 44.17 27.89
C PHE A 127 73.23 44.90 27.07
N ARG A 128 73.63 46.06 26.57
CA ARG A 128 72.84 47.25 26.20
C ARG A 128 71.82 47.07 25.07
N ILE A 129 70.79 47.93 25.11
CA ILE A 129 70.06 48.38 23.93
C ILE A 129 71.03 49.25 23.09
N LEU A 130 71.61 48.62 22.07
CA LEU A 130 72.25 49.14 20.85
C LEU A 130 72.60 47.86 20.06
N ASP A 131 72.35 47.82 18.74
CA ASP A 131 72.56 46.69 17.77
C ASP A 131 71.30 45.96 17.24
N LEU A 132 70.09 46.46 17.52
CA LEU A 132 68.86 45.92 16.88
C LEU A 132 68.73 46.28 15.39
N GLU A 133 69.38 47.37 14.94
CA GLU A 133 69.40 47.77 13.51
C GLU A 133 70.45 47.01 12.69
N GLU A 134 71.52 46.47 13.29
CA GLU A 134 72.48 45.63 12.54
C GLU A 134 71.97 44.18 12.38
N TYR A 135 71.14 43.68 13.30
CA TYR A 135 70.54 42.35 13.17
C TYR A 135 69.37 42.33 12.16
N LEU A 136 68.58 43.40 12.06
CA LEU A 136 67.53 43.54 11.03
C LEU A 136 68.11 43.67 9.61
N ASN A 137 69.31 44.23 9.46
CA ASN A 137 69.99 44.38 8.17
C ASN A 137 70.86 43.15 7.76
N LYS A 138 70.77 42.02 8.47
CA LYS A 138 71.55 40.80 8.18
C LYS A 138 70.73 39.52 7.96
N SER A 139 69.41 39.61 7.79
CA SER A 139 68.58 38.51 7.26
C SER A 139 67.85 38.82 5.95
N LEU A 140 67.77 40.10 5.52
CA LEU A 140 67.37 40.47 4.16
C LEU A 140 68.54 40.46 3.16
N ALA A 141 69.30 39.37 3.18
CA ALA A 141 70.09 38.92 2.03
C ALA A 141 69.36 37.77 1.31
N ALA A 142 68.03 37.87 1.23
CA ALA A 142 67.25 37.09 0.28
C ALA A 142 67.79 37.43 -1.12
N GLN A 143 68.21 36.40 -1.84
CA GLN A 143 68.75 36.50 -3.19
C GLN A 143 67.65 37.05 -4.09
N THR A 144 67.64 38.37 -4.33
CA THR A 144 66.68 39.04 -5.21
C THR A 144 66.98 38.69 -6.66
N VAL A 145 66.60 37.47 -7.02
CA VAL A 145 66.27 37.14 -8.40
C VAL A 145 65.11 38.05 -8.77
N THR A 146 65.40 39.11 -9.51
CA THR A 146 64.37 40.01 -10.03
C THR A 146 63.40 39.17 -10.86
N TYR A 147 62.20 38.95 -10.32
CA TYR A 147 61.17 38.20 -11.03
C TYR A 147 60.84 38.90 -12.36
N THR A 148 60.90 38.14 -13.44
CA THR A 148 60.55 38.61 -14.79
C THR A 148 59.74 37.55 -15.50
N ASP A 149 58.60 37.96 -16.08
CA ASP A 149 57.73 37.15 -16.94
C ASP A 149 57.31 37.90 -18.22
N SER A 150 57.92 39.06 -18.47
CA SER A 150 57.63 39.95 -19.61
C SER A 150 58.14 39.43 -20.96
N ASP A 151 59.00 38.41 -20.92
CA ASP A 151 59.54 37.69 -22.08
C ASP A 151 58.66 36.48 -22.48
N LEU A 152 57.66 36.11 -21.67
CA LEU A 152 56.72 35.03 -22.00
C LEU A 152 55.65 35.57 -22.97
N SER A 153 55.57 35.01 -24.18
CA SER A 153 54.67 35.53 -25.23
C SER A 153 53.21 35.11 -25.07
N SER A 154 52.93 34.03 -24.32
CA SER A 154 51.57 33.56 -24.06
C SER A 154 51.09 33.90 -22.64
N SER A 155 49.80 34.19 -22.52
CA SER A 155 49.11 34.46 -21.24
C SER A 155 47.63 34.08 -21.29
N LEU A 156 47.15 33.48 -20.22
CA LEU A 156 45.77 33.06 -20.02
C LEU A 156 45.30 33.49 -18.64
N GLN A 157 44.24 34.29 -18.61
CA GLN A 157 43.53 34.61 -17.37
C GLN A 157 42.54 33.50 -17.04
N LEU A 158 42.56 33.00 -15.81
CA LEU A 158 41.67 31.93 -15.34
C LEU A 158 40.62 32.54 -14.40
N GLY A 159 39.34 32.49 -14.82
CA GLY A 159 38.23 33.03 -14.02
C GLY A 159 38.26 34.55 -13.85
N THR A 160 37.92 35.05 -12.66
CA THR A 160 37.82 36.48 -12.33
C THR A 160 39.09 37.00 -11.64
N TYR A 161 39.86 37.83 -12.34
CA TYR A 161 40.95 38.73 -11.88
C TYR A 161 42.10 38.21 -10.98
N GLU A 162 42.03 37.02 -10.40
CA GLU A 162 42.92 36.60 -9.30
C GLU A 162 43.99 35.57 -9.70
N LEU A 163 43.93 35.04 -10.93
CA LEU A 163 44.87 34.05 -11.42
C LEU A 163 45.23 34.24 -12.91
N TYR A 164 46.52 34.33 -13.18
CA TYR A 164 47.07 34.31 -14.54
C TYR A 164 48.13 33.21 -14.68
N MET A 165 48.09 32.52 -15.82
CA MET A 165 49.12 31.60 -16.29
C MET A 165 49.78 32.21 -17.52
N LYS A 166 51.11 32.24 -17.57
CA LYS A 166 51.91 32.70 -18.72
C LYS A 166 52.90 31.62 -19.12
N TRP A 167 53.27 31.53 -20.41
CA TRP A 167 54.25 30.54 -20.84
C TRP A 167 55.01 30.93 -22.12
N GLU A 168 56.14 30.28 -22.34
CA GLU A 168 56.93 30.32 -23.57
C GLU A 168 57.50 28.92 -23.85
N ILE A 169 57.25 28.37 -25.03
CA ILE A 169 57.77 27.05 -25.44
C ILE A 169 58.99 27.25 -26.34
N TYR A 170 60.13 26.69 -25.92
CA TYR A 170 61.42 26.83 -26.56
C TYR A 170 61.74 25.69 -27.54
N THR A 171 62.62 25.97 -28.51
CA THR A 171 63.03 25.01 -29.55
C THR A 171 63.92 23.86 -29.05
N ASN A 172 64.38 23.92 -27.81
CA ASN A 172 65.15 22.87 -27.14
C ASN A 172 64.27 21.74 -26.54
N GLY A 173 62.94 21.85 -26.64
CA GLY A 173 62.01 20.88 -26.05
C GLY A 173 61.67 21.15 -24.58
N SER A 174 61.87 22.37 -24.07
CA SER A 174 61.34 22.79 -22.76
C SER A 174 60.41 24.00 -22.88
N PHE A 175 59.66 24.27 -21.81
CA PHE A 175 58.87 25.48 -21.67
C PHE A 175 59.13 26.14 -20.31
N ASP A 176 59.03 27.46 -20.29
CA ASP A 176 58.86 28.21 -19.05
C ASP A 176 57.38 28.48 -18.84
N MET A 177 56.91 28.33 -17.61
CA MET A 177 55.58 28.73 -17.18
C MET A 177 55.68 29.63 -15.95
N ALA A 178 54.93 30.72 -15.94
CA ALA A 178 54.79 31.60 -14.79
C ALA A 178 53.32 31.64 -14.32
N ILE A 179 53.13 31.44 -13.02
CA ILE A 179 51.84 31.58 -12.34
C ILE A 179 51.87 32.87 -11.53
N ASP A 180 50.86 33.70 -11.69
CA ASP A 180 50.61 34.94 -10.94
C ASP A 180 49.31 34.75 -10.17
N TYR A 181 49.42 34.42 -8.89
CA TYR A 181 48.28 34.07 -8.03
C TYR A 181 48.12 35.11 -6.93
N ASN A 182 46.99 35.84 -6.96
CA ASN A 182 46.73 36.96 -6.06
C ASN A 182 46.08 36.52 -4.74
N GLN A 183 46.53 35.40 -4.20
CA GLN A 183 46.19 34.86 -2.88
C GLN A 183 47.44 34.18 -2.26
N LEU A 184 47.48 33.99 -0.93
CA LEU A 184 48.65 33.47 -0.18
C LEU A 184 48.58 31.97 0.16
N ASN A 185 47.45 31.34 -0.17
CA ASN A 185 47.12 29.93 -0.03
C ASN A 185 47.76 29.04 -1.11
N TRP A 186 47.53 27.73 -0.99
CA TRP A 186 48.00 26.76 -2.00
C TRP A 186 47.16 26.81 -3.28
N ILE A 187 47.79 26.51 -4.41
CA ILE A 187 47.12 26.24 -5.69
C ILE A 187 47.78 25.04 -6.39
N GLY A 188 46.98 24.15 -6.95
CA GLY A 188 47.43 23.00 -7.73
C GLY A 188 46.94 23.09 -9.17
N PHE A 189 47.83 22.78 -10.11
CA PHE A 189 47.51 22.60 -11.53
C PHE A 189 47.77 21.15 -11.91
N GLY A 190 46.93 20.58 -12.77
CA GLY A 190 47.15 19.25 -13.33
C GLY A 190 47.03 19.26 -14.85
N PHE A 191 47.93 18.54 -15.51
CA PHE A 191 48.01 18.46 -16.98
C PHE A 191 47.01 17.46 -17.59
N CYS A 192 45.89 17.21 -16.92
CA CYS A 192 44.82 16.30 -17.37
C CYS A 192 43.41 16.89 -17.13
N PRO A 193 42.36 16.35 -17.78
CA PRO A 193 40.99 16.88 -17.66
C PRO A 193 40.34 16.70 -16.29
N THR A 194 40.91 15.85 -15.43
CA THR A 194 40.43 15.53 -14.08
C THR A 194 41.59 15.39 -13.10
N MET A 195 41.28 15.48 -11.80
CA MET A 195 42.28 15.35 -10.73
C MET A 195 42.66 13.91 -10.36
N SER A 196 42.24 12.90 -11.13
CA SER A 196 42.60 11.49 -10.94
C SER A 196 43.46 10.99 -12.11
N ASN A 197 44.47 10.17 -11.81
CA ASN A 197 45.50 9.68 -12.74
C ASN A 197 46.12 10.85 -13.56
N CYS A 198 46.72 11.79 -12.84
CA CYS A 198 47.04 13.13 -13.34
C CYS A 198 48.38 13.63 -12.79
N ASP A 199 49.25 14.07 -13.71
CA ASP A 199 50.46 14.86 -13.46
C ASP A 199 50.07 16.24 -12.93
N MET A 200 50.61 16.64 -11.77
CA MET A 200 50.26 17.85 -11.05
C MET A 200 51.45 18.61 -10.48
N ILE A 201 51.39 19.94 -10.64
CA ILE A 201 52.28 20.89 -9.97
C ILE A 201 51.49 21.59 -8.86
N ILE A 202 51.95 21.47 -7.61
CA ILE A 202 51.36 22.14 -6.46
C ILE A 202 52.28 23.26 -5.97
N LEU A 203 51.70 24.43 -5.75
CA LEU A 203 52.34 25.65 -5.31
C LEU A 203 51.79 26.07 -3.95
N TYR A 204 52.66 26.45 -3.01
CA TYR A 204 52.24 27.05 -1.74
C TYR A 204 53.37 27.86 -1.10
N LEU A 205 53.04 28.67 -0.08
CA LEU A 205 54.02 29.45 0.66
C LEU A 205 54.48 28.72 1.94
N SER A 206 55.80 28.70 2.17
CA SER A 206 56.39 28.29 3.44
C SER A 206 57.45 29.30 3.84
N GLN A 207 57.26 29.97 4.99
CA GLN A 207 58.20 30.97 5.53
C GLN A 207 58.61 32.05 4.50
N GLN A 208 57.64 32.60 3.76
CA GLN A 208 57.83 33.56 2.65
C GLN A 208 58.64 33.04 1.43
N THR A 209 58.88 31.74 1.35
CA THR A 209 59.44 31.07 0.18
C THR A 209 58.32 30.35 -0.57
N VAL A 210 58.25 30.48 -1.90
CA VAL A 210 57.34 29.66 -2.71
C VAL A 210 57.94 28.26 -2.84
N ILE A 211 57.18 27.27 -2.41
CA ILE A 211 57.48 25.86 -2.63
C ILE A 211 56.73 25.40 -3.88
N VAL A 212 57.43 24.68 -4.75
CA VAL A 212 56.88 24.02 -5.93
C VAL A 212 57.09 22.53 -5.77
N MET A 213 56.01 21.76 -5.82
CA MET A 213 56.02 20.31 -5.74
C MET A 213 55.60 19.70 -7.07
N ASP A 214 56.42 18.78 -7.56
CA ASP A 214 56.12 17.87 -8.66
C ASP A 214 55.43 16.62 -8.08
N THR A 215 54.23 16.29 -8.57
CA THR A 215 53.36 15.28 -7.95
C THR A 215 52.45 14.55 -8.91
N PHE A 216 52.23 13.25 -8.66
CA PHE A 216 51.24 12.46 -9.39
C PHE A 216 50.05 12.12 -8.49
N SER A 217 48.86 12.40 -9.00
CA SER A 217 47.60 12.00 -8.39
C SER A 217 47.12 10.67 -8.98
N TYR A 218 46.94 9.66 -8.13
CA TYR A 218 46.36 8.37 -8.52
C TYR A 218 44.82 8.30 -8.38
N GLY A 219 44.18 9.31 -7.77
CA GLY A 219 42.79 9.23 -7.30
C GLY A 219 42.36 10.51 -6.57
N GLN A 220 41.19 10.53 -5.92
CA GLN A 220 40.74 11.69 -5.11
C GLN A 220 41.39 11.71 -3.72
N SER A 221 42.73 11.72 -3.69
CA SER A 221 43.56 11.73 -2.47
C SER A 221 44.72 12.70 -2.63
N THR A 222 45.36 13.11 -1.53
CA THR A 222 46.57 13.96 -1.56
C THR A 222 47.59 13.40 -2.56
N PRO A 223 47.97 14.16 -3.61
CA PRO A 223 48.95 13.72 -4.61
C PRO A 223 50.29 13.35 -3.97
N ARG A 224 50.97 12.36 -4.54
CA ARG A 224 52.27 11.92 -4.02
C ARG A 224 53.36 12.67 -4.77
N THR A 225 54.38 13.15 -4.06
CA THR A 225 55.62 13.64 -4.68
C THR A 225 56.18 12.56 -5.60
N ASP A 226 56.57 12.96 -6.81
CA ASP A 226 57.12 12.05 -7.79
C ASP A 226 58.52 11.55 -7.43
N LYS A 227 58.94 10.52 -8.16
CA LYS A 227 60.25 9.89 -7.98
C LYS A 227 61.35 10.68 -8.67
N SER A 228 61.03 11.29 -9.81
CA SER A 228 61.77 12.41 -10.37
C SER A 228 61.19 13.73 -9.84
N ASN A 229 61.94 14.81 -10.03
CA ASN A 229 61.41 16.17 -9.95
C ASN A 229 61.95 16.90 -11.17
N ASP A 230 61.09 17.08 -12.17
CA ASP A 230 61.44 17.67 -13.46
C ASP A 230 61.10 19.18 -13.53
N ILE A 231 60.73 19.78 -12.39
CA ILE A 231 60.42 21.20 -12.23
C ILE A 231 61.62 21.98 -11.68
N ASN A 232 62.15 22.90 -12.48
CA ASN A 232 63.22 23.80 -12.07
C ASN A 232 62.67 25.21 -11.83
N ILE A 233 62.69 25.70 -10.59
CA ILE A 233 62.27 27.07 -10.26
C ILE A 233 63.27 28.07 -10.88
N VAL A 234 62.77 28.97 -11.73
CA VAL A 234 63.56 30.01 -12.41
C VAL A 234 63.59 31.29 -11.58
N SER A 235 62.44 31.75 -11.10
CA SER A 235 62.32 32.92 -10.21
C SER A 235 60.98 32.94 -9.49
N TYR A 236 60.88 33.64 -8.37
CA TYR A 236 59.60 33.90 -7.71
C TYR A 236 59.61 35.27 -7.02
N ALA A 237 58.42 35.81 -6.74
CA ALA A 237 58.23 37.01 -5.95
C ALA A 237 57.00 36.85 -5.05
N VAL A 238 57.12 37.22 -3.78
CA VAL A 238 56.02 37.21 -2.80
C VAL A 238 55.71 38.64 -2.39
N ASN A 239 54.43 39.00 -2.32
CA ASN A 239 53.97 40.30 -1.85
C ASN A 239 52.88 40.12 -0.77
N SER A 240 52.23 41.21 -0.33
CA SER A 240 51.24 41.16 0.75
C SER A 240 49.86 40.58 0.36
N THR A 241 49.60 40.36 -0.92
CA THR A 241 48.31 39.82 -1.42
C THR A 241 48.44 38.47 -2.13
N GLY A 242 49.63 38.12 -2.62
CA GLY A 242 49.86 36.84 -3.29
C GLY A 242 51.31 36.62 -3.69
N TYR A 243 51.53 35.67 -4.60
CA TYR A 243 52.86 35.31 -5.09
C TYR A 243 52.87 35.01 -6.59
N LYS A 244 54.05 35.20 -7.17
CA LYS A 244 54.36 34.85 -8.56
C LYS A 244 55.50 33.87 -8.58
N VAL A 245 55.42 32.87 -9.44
CA VAL A 245 56.47 31.85 -9.58
C VAL A 245 56.61 31.45 -11.04
N ARG A 246 57.85 31.45 -11.52
CA ARG A 246 58.26 30.98 -12.85
C ARG A 246 59.09 29.73 -12.69
N PHE A 247 58.75 28.67 -13.42
CA PHE A 247 59.49 27.42 -13.46
C PHE A 247 59.69 26.94 -14.90
N ASN A 248 60.71 26.10 -15.10
CA ASN A 248 61.02 25.42 -16.34
C ASN A 248 60.73 23.91 -16.20
N ARG A 249 60.10 23.32 -17.21
CA ARG A 249 59.87 21.87 -17.36
C ARG A 249 60.13 21.47 -18.81
N LYS A 250 60.54 20.23 -19.06
CA LYS A 250 60.58 19.71 -20.44
C LYS A 250 59.16 19.46 -20.97
N LEU A 251 59.01 19.47 -22.29
CA LEU A 251 57.81 19.00 -22.99
C LEU A 251 57.65 17.48 -22.82
N ASP A 252 58.76 16.75 -22.93
CA ASP A 252 58.89 15.33 -22.61
C ASP A 252 60.00 15.18 -21.56
N THR A 253 59.63 14.78 -20.35
CA THR A 253 60.57 14.60 -19.22
C THR A 253 61.24 13.23 -19.24
N GLY A 254 60.53 12.23 -19.76
CA GLY A 254 60.90 10.81 -19.71
C GLY A 254 60.43 10.08 -18.44
N ASP A 255 59.74 10.73 -17.50
CA ASP A 255 59.04 10.03 -16.42
C ASP A 255 57.68 9.49 -16.94
N THR A 256 57.27 8.36 -16.38
CA THR A 256 55.97 7.71 -16.60
C THR A 256 54.83 8.33 -15.79
N SER A 257 55.14 9.11 -14.75
CA SER A 257 54.16 9.97 -14.08
C SER A 257 53.75 11.17 -14.93
N ASP A 258 54.63 11.64 -15.81
CA ASP A 258 54.50 12.95 -16.42
C ASP A 258 53.70 12.95 -17.72
N GLN A 259 52.87 13.97 -17.90
CA GLN A 259 52.18 14.21 -19.15
C GLN A 259 53.15 14.79 -20.18
N VAL A 260 53.36 14.05 -21.28
CA VAL A 260 54.07 14.57 -22.46
C VAL A 260 53.21 15.65 -23.12
N LEU A 261 53.80 16.83 -23.31
CA LEU A 261 53.18 18.00 -23.93
C LEU A 261 53.83 18.27 -25.30
N ALA A 262 53.07 18.84 -26.23
CA ALA A 262 53.53 19.18 -27.57
C ALA A 262 53.07 20.60 -27.95
N LYS A 263 53.92 21.30 -28.70
CA LYS A 263 53.64 22.66 -29.16
C LYS A 263 52.56 22.65 -30.25
N GLY A 264 51.51 23.45 -30.05
CA GLY A 264 50.37 23.58 -30.96
C GLY A 264 49.20 22.62 -30.66
N ASP A 265 49.40 21.65 -29.77
CA ASP A 265 48.34 20.71 -29.38
C ASP A 265 47.36 21.33 -28.37
N LYS A 266 46.18 20.71 -28.27
CA LYS A 266 45.10 21.11 -27.36
C LYS A 266 45.03 20.17 -26.17
N TYR A 267 44.95 20.76 -24.99
CA TYR A 267 44.82 20.05 -23.72
C TYR A 267 43.66 20.62 -22.92
N THR A 268 43.09 19.79 -22.05
CA THR A 268 42.24 20.22 -20.95
C THR A 268 43.04 20.04 -19.67
N PHE A 269 43.31 21.12 -18.95
CA PHE A 269 44.01 21.10 -17.66
C PHE A 269 43.00 21.26 -16.52
N CYS A 270 43.34 20.75 -15.34
CA CYS A 270 42.58 20.97 -14.11
C CYS A 270 43.31 21.92 -13.15
N VAL A 271 42.54 22.63 -12.32
CA VAL A 271 43.06 23.55 -11.29
C VAL A 271 42.20 23.48 -10.02
N ALA A 272 42.86 23.55 -8.87
CA ALA A 272 42.21 23.56 -7.56
C ALA A 272 42.97 24.46 -6.56
N TRP A 273 42.23 25.04 -5.62
CA TRP A 273 42.76 25.82 -4.50
C TRP A 273 41.75 25.78 -3.35
N SER A 274 42.16 26.14 -2.13
CA SER A 274 41.27 26.31 -0.98
C SER A 274 41.66 27.52 -0.14
N GLY A 275 40.96 27.80 0.96
CA GLY A 275 41.28 28.92 1.86
C GLY A 275 42.50 28.71 2.77
N ALA A 276 43.21 27.57 2.67
CA ALA A 276 44.30 27.21 3.58
C ALA A 276 45.71 27.47 3.01
N ASP A 277 46.67 27.72 3.90
CA ASP A 277 48.07 28.01 3.54
C ASP A 277 48.85 26.78 3.02
N GLN A 278 48.32 25.57 3.20
CA GLN A 278 48.94 24.29 2.83
C GLN A 278 47.89 23.39 2.17
N ILE A 279 48.33 22.41 1.38
CA ILE A 279 47.42 21.46 0.74
C ILE A 279 46.51 20.74 1.75
N GLU A 280 45.20 20.80 1.49
CA GLU A 280 44.16 20.17 2.28
C GLU A 280 43.08 19.56 1.37
N MET A 281 42.05 18.95 1.98
CA MET A 281 40.87 18.50 1.24
C MET A 281 40.05 19.71 0.78
N HIS A 282 39.84 19.86 -0.53
CA HIS A 282 39.02 20.90 -1.13
C HIS A 282 37.77 20.28 -1.79
N SER A 283 36.66 21.03 -1.81
CA SER A 283 35.38 20.57 -2.37
C SER A 283 35.18 20.95 -3.83
N ALA A 284 35.76 22.08 -4.26
CA ALA A 284 35.67 22.58 -5.63
C ALA A 284 36.97 22.34 -6.39
N TRP A 285 36.85 22.04 -7.67
CA TRP A 285 37.94 22.04 -8.65
C TRP A 285 37.36 22.36 -10.03
N TYR A 286 38.23 22.85 -10.91
CA TYR A 286 37.84 23.31 -12.23
C TYR A 286 38.69 22.68 -13.31
N ASN A 287 38.17 22.64 -14.52
CA ASN A 287 38.99 22.42 -15.71
C ASN A 287 38.81 23.54 -16.75
N PHE A 288 39.80 23.65 -17.64
CA PHE A 288 39.82 24.62 -18.73
C PHE A 288 40.62 24.06 -19.92
N ASP A 289 40.20 24.44 -21.12
CA ASP A 289 40.91 24.10 -22.36
C ASP A 289 41.99 25.13 -22.69
N ILE A 290 43.13 24.65 -23.15
CA ILE A 290 44.29 25.42 -23.57
C ILE A 290 44.84 24.88 -24.89
N THR A 291 45.25 25.77 -25.80
CA THR A 291 46.10 25.42 -26.95
C THR A 291 47.53 25.80 -26.58
N PHE A 292 48.41 24.80 -26.46
CA PHE A 292 49.74 24.99 -25.88
C PHE A 292 50.73 25.47 -26.94
N ASP A 293 50.65 26.76 -27.29
CA ASP A 293 51.48 27.42 -28.30
C ASP A 293 51.96 28.80 -27.80
N ASN A 294 52.87 29.44 -28.53
CA ASN A 294 53.43 30.76 -28.22
C ASN A 294 52.57 31.88 -28.84
N GLY A 295 52.52 33.05 -28.19
CA GLY A 295 51.72 34.20 -28.62
C GLY A 295 50.21 34.11 -28.35
N ILE A 296 49.76 33.12 -27.55
CA ILE A 296 48.36 32.95 -27.17
C ILE A 296 48.02 33.90 -26.02
N VAL A 297 47.17 34.90 -26.26
CA VAL A 297 46.70 35.84 -25.22
C VAL A 297 45.19 35.77 -25.11
N GLY A 298 44.65 35.47 -23.92
CA GLY A 298 43.21 35.37 -23.72
C GLY A 298 42.74 35.12 -22.28
N GLN A 299 41.48 34.72 -22.16
CA GLN A 299 40.82 34.33 -20.91
C GLN A 299 40.15 32.97 -21.12
N ALA A 300 40.28 32.05 -20.16
CA ALA A 300 39.58 30.77 -20.19
C ALA A 300 38.44 30.73 -19.17
N THR A 301 37.33 30.12 -19.60
CA THR A 301 36.19 29.80 -18.74
C THR A 301 36.52 28.55 -17.93
N LEU A 302 36.51 28.68 -16.61
CA LEU A 302 36.59 27.55 -15.69
C LEU A 302 35.25 26.81 -15.69
N SER A 303 35.27 25.50 -15.93
CA SER A 303 34.09 24.63 -15.79
C SER A 303 34.19 23.83 -14.50
N ASN A 304 33.11 23.77 -13.71
CA ASN A 304 33.07 22.94 -12.51
C ASN A 304 33.28 21.47 -12.87
N GLY A 305 34.18 20.79 -12.16
CA GLY A 305 34.43 19.36 -12.33
C GLY A 305 33.39 18.44 -11.66
N ASP A 306 32.28 18.98 -11.17
CA ASP A 306 31.27 18.22 -10.42
C ASP A 306 30.54 17.20 -11.30
N ASN A 307 30.54 15.95 -10.85
CA ASN A 307 29.92 14.86 -11.61
C ASN A 307 28.40 14.94 -11.53
N ILE A 308 27.76 15.29 -12.65
CA ILE A 308 26.30 15.35 -12.87
C ILE A 308 25.54 14.12 -12.33
N LEU A 309 26.21 12.95 -12.27
CA LEU A 309 25.66 11.72 -11.69
C LEU A 309 25.24 11.89 -10.21
N PHE A 310 25.93 12.71 -9.40
CA PHE A 310 25.54 12.99 -8.00
C PHE A 310 24.21 13.73 -7.90
N TYR A 311 24.02 14.76 -8.73
CA TYR A 311 22.76 15.49 -8.80
C TYR A 311 21.61 14.60 -9.31
N VAL A 312 21.84 13.81 -10.36
CA VAL A 312 20.85 12.86 -10.88
C VAL A 312 20.48 11.80 -9.84
N HIS A 313 21.46 11.23 -9.14
CA HIS A 313 21.23 10.27 -8.06
C HIS A 313 20.37 10.87 -6.94
N ALA A 314 20.75 12.04 -6.43
CA ALA A 314 20.04 12.70 -5.34
C ALA A 314 18.58 13.04 -5.71
N VAL A 315 18.36 13.66 -6.87
CA VAL A 315 17.02 14.09 -7.31
C VAL A 315 16.13 12.90 -7.67
N VAL A 316 16.62 11.93 -8.44
CA VAL A 316 15.80 10.79 -8.88
C VAL A 316 15.44 9.88 -7.71
N LEU A 317 16.36 9.58 -6.80
CA LEU A 317 16.05 8.76 -5.63
C LEU A 317 15.17 9.49 -4.61
N PHE A 318 15.30 10.82 -4.50
CA PHE A 318 14.33 11.63 -3.76
C PHE A 318 12.93 11.56 -4.39
N ILE A 319 12.78 11.64 -5.71
CA ILE A 319 11.45 11.48 -6.33
C ILE A 319 10.91 10.05 -6.12
N ALA A 320 11.75 9.03 -6.33
CA ALA A 320 11.37 7.62 -6.18
C ALA A 320 10.91 7.30 -4.74
N TRP A 321 11.78 7.44 -3.76
CA TRP A 321 11.51 7.06 -2.37
C TRP A 321 10.83 8.17 -1.55
N GLY A 322 10.99 9.42 -1.94
CA GLY A 322 10.33 10.58 -1.32
C GLY A 322 8.86 10.72 -1.73
N ILE A 323 8.52 10.46 -3.00
CA ILE A 323 7.19 10.76 -3.58
C ILE A 323 6.48 9.49 -4.11
N VAL A 324 7.12 8.73 -5.00
CA VAL A 324 6.44 7.63 -5.74
C VAL A 324 6.12 6.45 -4.83
N ALA A 325 7.04 6.07 -3.93
CA ALA A 325 6.83 5.00 -2.96
C ALA A 325 5.63 5.26 -2.04
N ASP A 326 5.44 6.50 -1.60
CA ASP A 326 4.30 6.92 -0.78
C ASP A 326 2.97 6.78 -1.50
N PHE A 327 2.90 7.23 -2.76
CA PHE A 327 1.71 7.06 -3.59
C PHE A 327 1.39 5.57 -3.79
N GLY A 328 2.40 4.74 -4.09
CA GLY A 328 2.26 3.29 -4.20
C GLY A 328 1.70 2.63 -2.93
N ILE A 329 2.17 3.05 -1.74
CA ILE A 329 1.68 2.57 -0.44
C ILE A 329 0.23 3.03 -0.18
N ILE A 330 -0.11 4.29 -0.47
CA ILE A 330 -1.45 4.84 -0.28
C ILE A 330 -2.47 4.08 -1.14
N ILE A 331 -2.17 3.85 -2.42
CA ILE A 331 -3.02 3.06 -3.32
C ILE A 331 -3.18 1.62 -2.80
N GLY A 332 -2.07 0.95 -2.48
CA GLY A 332 -2.08 -0.42 -1.95
C GLY A 332 -2.82 -0.59 -0.63
N ARG A 333 -2.91 0.46 0.21
CA ARG A 333 -3.59 0.44 1.51
C ARG A 333 -5.07 0.81 1.42
N PHE A 334 -5.41 1.92 0.75
CA PHE A 334 -6.74 2.55 0.84
C PHE A 334 -7.65 2.31 -0.36
N PHE A 335 -7.11 2.01 -1.55
CA PHE A 335 -7.86 2.00 -2.81
C PHE A 335 -8.21 0.60 -3.34
N LYS A 336 -8.31 -0.39 -2.45
CA LYS A 336 -8.56 -1.82 -2.75
C LYS A 336 -9.92 -2.15 -3.42
N SER A 337 -10.76 -1.16 -3.69
CA SER A 337 -12.00 -1.31 -4.47
C SER A 337 -11.84 -0.99 -5.95
N ILE A 338 -10.69 -0.43 -6.37
CA ILE A 338 -10.35 -0.18 -7.77
C ILE A 338 -9.69 -1.44 -8.31
N ASN A 339 -10.22 -2.05 -9.37
CA ASN A 339 -9.70 -3.33 -9.89
C ASN A 339 -8.20 -3.28 -10.23
N SER A 340 -7.69 -2.12 -10.67
CA SER A 340 -6.28 -1.90 -11.02
C SER A 340 -5.36 -1.53 -9.85
N TYR A 341 -5.83 -1.49 -8.59
CA TYR A 341 -5.03 -0.99 -7.45
C TYR A 341 -3.69 -1.73 -7.28
N LEU A 342 -3.68 -3.04 -7.51
CA LEU A 342 -2.49 -3.88 -7.40
C LEU A 342 -1.48 -3.59 -8.51
N TRP A 343 -1.96 -3.31 -9.72
CA TRP A 343 -1.11 -2.89 -10.86
C TRP A 343 -0.52 -1.49 -10.65
N ILE A 344 -1.31 -0.52 -10.17
CA ILE A 344 -0.79 0.82 -9.87
C ILE A 344 0.29 0.74 -8.79
N HIS A 345 0.04 -0.02 -7.71
CA HIS A 345 1.04 -0.29 -6.68
C HIS A 345 2.32 -0.92 -7.27
N ALA A 346 2.18 -1.99 -8.07
CA ALA A 346 3.31 -2.67 -8.70
C ALA A 346 4.12 -1.73 -9.63
N ILE A 347 3.47 -0.95 -10.49
CA ILE A 347 4.13 -0.02 -11.42
C ILE A 347 4.92 1.07 -10.68
N CYS A 348 4.35 1.63 -9.60
CA CYS A 348 5.07 2.58 -8.76
C CYS A 348 6.35 1.96 -8.18
N PHE A 349 6.28 0.72 -7.67
CA PHE A 349 7.47 0.04 -7.14
C PHE A 349 8.44 -0.41 -8.22
N ILE A 350 8.01 -0.87 -9.41
CA ILE A 350 8.92 -1.12 -10.56
C ILE A 350 9.79 0.11 -10.85
N PHE A 351 9.20 1.32 -10.86
CA PHE A 351 9.96 2.55 -11.07
C PHE A 351 10.97 2.83 -9.94
N VAL A 352 10.54 2.69 -8.68
CA VAL A 352 11.41 2.88 -7.49
C VAL A 352 12.56 1.87 -7.50
N ASP A 353 12.27 0.61 -7.79
CA ASP A 353 13.21 -0.49 -7.74
C ASP A 353 14.26 -0.38 -8.85
N LEU A 354 13.83 -0.12 -10.10
CA LEU A 354 14.74 0.06 -11.23
C LEU A 354 15.64 1.29 -11.06
N SER A 355 15.08 2.45 -10.66
CA SER A 355 15.87 3.66 -10.42
C SER A 355 16.88 3.47 -9.29
N THR A 356 16.49 2.80 -8.21
CA THR A 356 17.40 2.44 -7.09
C THR A 356 18.53 1.54 -7.55
N ILE A 357 18.23 0.42 -8.21
CA ILE A 357 19.26 -0.54 -8.65
C ILE A 357 20.24 0.13 -9.60
N VAL A 358 19.75 0.85 -10.63
CA VAL A 358 20.62 1.51 -11.63
C VAL A 358 21.49 2.58 -11.00
N LEU A 359 20.92 3.48 -10.18
CA LEU A 359 21.68 4.62 -9.63
C LEU A 359 22.61 4.23 -8.46
N VAL A 360 22.30 3.18 -7.70
CA VAL A 360 23.24 2.61 -6.71
C VAL A 360 24.39 1.92 -7.43
N VAL A 361 24.13 1.11 -8.46
CA VAL A 361 25.19 0.44 -9.23
C VAL A 361 26.09 1.45 -9.94
N LEU A 362 25.53 2.46 -10.60
CA LEU A 362 26.33 3.53 -11.23
C LEU A 362 27.19 4.29 -10.20
N MET A 363 26.66 4.57 -9.01
CA MET A 363 27.44 5.22 -7.95
C MET A 363 28.61 4.37 -7.46
N LEU A 364 28.43 3.05 -7.34
CA LEU A 364 29.50 2.15 -6.93
C LEU A 364 30.64 2.06 -7.95
N PHE A 365 30.34 2.18 -9.25
CA PHE A 365 31.33 2.08 -10.32
C PHE A 365 31.93 3.42 -10.77
N VAL A 366 31.21 4.55 -10.62
CA VAL A 366 31.62 5.86 -11.15
C VAL A 366 31.90 6.89 -10.05
N GLY A 367 31.25 6.79 -8.89
CA GLY A 367 31.55 7.61 -7.70
C GLY A 367 32.61 6.98 -6.77
N GLY A 368 33.16 5.84 -7.17
CA GLY A 368 34.03 5.00 -6.35
C GLY A 368 35.51 5.37 -6.40
N ASP A 369 35.88 6.54 -5.86
CA ASP A 369 37.25 6.74 -5.34
C ASP A 369 37.36 7.77 -4.21
N SER A 370 36.33 7.87 -3.36
CA SER A 370 36.48 8.54 -2.05
C SER A 370 37.33 7.65 -1.14
N GLY A 371 38.64 7.91 -1.13
CA GLY A 371 39.64 7.13 -0.41
C GLY A 371 39.39 7.01 1.10
N ASN A 372 40.06 6.04 1.72
CA ASN A 372 39.88 5.65 3.13
C ASN A 372 40.34 6.72 4.15
N THR A 373 39.61 7.83 4.29
CA THR A 373 39.73 8.79 5.39
C THR A 373 38.49 8.70 6.30
N VAL A 374 38.71 8.41 7.58
CA VAL A 374 37.76 7.73 8.47
C VAL A 374 36.73 8.68 9.14
N GLU A 375 36.58 9.92 8.68
CA GLU A 375 35.99 10.99 9.50
C GLU A 375 34.50 11.31 9.25
N ASP A 376 33.89 10.89 8.14
CA ASP A 376 32.45 11.14 7.87
C ASP A 376 31.58 9.88 8.04
N GLY A 377 31.17 9.65 9.29
CA GLY A 377 30.27 8.54 9.63
C GLY A 377 28.87 8.62 9.01
N ALA A 378 28.42 9.79 8.54
CA ALA A 378 27.12 9.93 7.86
C ALA A 378 27.22 9.47 6.40
N LEU A 379 28.32 9.76 5.72
CA LEU A 379 28.61 9.27 4.37
C LEU A 379 28.72 7.74 4.33
N GLU A 380 29.50 7.14 5.25
CA GLU A 380 29.64 5.68 5.31
C GLU A 380 28.32 4.98 5.69
N ALA A 381 27.53 5.55 6.61
CA ALA A 381 26.19 5.06 6.89
C ALA A 381 25.28 5.12 5.65
N HIS A 382 25.30 6.23 4.89
CA HIS A 382 24.54 6.37 3.65
C HIS A 382 24.94 5.33 2.59
N LYS A 383 26.25 5.13 2.36
CA LYS A 383 26.78 4.10 1.42
C LYS A 383 26.29 2.70 1.82
N ILE A 384 26.56 2.27 3.05
CA ILE A 384 26.24 0.92 3.54
C ILE A 384 24.73 0.67 3.52
N MET A 385 23.93 1.61 4.02
CA MET A 385 22.47 1.48 4.03
C MET A 385 21.89 1.42 2.62
N SER A 386 22.45 2.15 1.66
CA SER A 386 22.00 2.14 0.25
C SER A 386 22.26 0.80 -0.43
N ILE A 387 23.40 0.16 -0.18
CA ILE A 387 23.71 -1.19 -0.69
C ILE A 387 22.72 -2.22 -0.11
N VAL A 388 22.51 -2.20 1.21
CA VAL A 388 21.57 -3.11 1.89
C VAL A 388 20.13 -2.90 1.39
N LEU A 389 19.70 -1.65 1.20
CA LEU A 389 18.40 -1.31 0.65
C LEU A 389 18.24 -1.81 -0.79
N GLY A 390 19.26 -1.65 -1.64
CA GLY A 390 19.25 -2.13 -3.02
C GLY A 390 19.12 -3.65 -3.14
N LEU A 391 19.75 -4.42 -2.24
CA LEU A 391 19.56 -5.87 -2.16
C LEU A 391 18.16 -6.24 -1.63
N ALA A 392 17.68 -5.52 -0.61
CA ALA A 392 16.34 -5.76 -0.03
C ALA A 392 15.21 -5.48 -1.04
N VAL A 393 15.40 -4.51 -1.95
CA VAL A 393 14.50 -4.21 -3.08
C VAL A 393 14.21 -5.45 -3.93
N ILE A 394 15.24 -6.20 -4.33
CA ILE A 394 15.08 -7.38 -5.18
C ILE A 394 14.23 -8.46 -4.48
N ILE A 395 14.46 -8.66 -3.18
CA ILE A 395 13.69 -9.60 -2.34
C ILE A 395 12.24 -9.14 -2.20
N GLN A 396 12.03 -7.86 -1.87
CA GLN A 396 10.71 -7.27 -1.66
C GLN A 396 9.86 -7.28 -2.94
N HIS A 397 10.47 -7.03 -4.10
CA HIS A 397 9.81 -7.13 -5.40
C HIS A 397 9.39 -8.57 -5.71
N THR A 398 10.30 -9.52 -5.51
CA THR A 398 10.04 -10.96 -5.71
C THR A 398 8.89 -11.43 -4.83
N LEU A 399 8.87 -11.03 -3.55
CA LEU A 399 7.76 -11.30 -2.64
C LEU A 399 6.44 -10.68 -3.13
N GLY A 400 6.48 -9.47 -3.70
CA GLY A 400 5.31 -8.79 -4.27
C GLY A 400 4.70 -9.56 -5.46
N VAL A 401 5.55 -10.04 -6.39
CA VAL A 401 5.14 -10.88 -7.52
C VAL A 401 4.52 -12.20 -7.03
N VAL A 402 5.13 -12.84 -6.03
CA VAL A 402 4.61 -14.08 -5.43
C VAL A 402 3.26 -13.84 -4.74
N VAL A 403 3.08 -12.74 -3.98
CA VAL A 403 1.79 -12.37 -3.38
C VAL A 403 0.73 -12.11 -4.44
N LYS A 404 1.06 -11.42 -5.54
CA LYS A 404 0.16 -11.21 -6.67
C LYS A 404 -0.29 -12.53 -7.29
N HIS A 405 0.65 -13.43 -7.56
CA HIS A 405 0.36 -14.76 -8.10
C HIS A 405 -0.62 -15.55 -7.21
N PHE A 406 -0.34 -15.65 -5.90
CA PHE A 406 -1.25 -16.33 -4.96
C PHE A 406 -2.64 -15.66 -4.85
N LEU A 407 -2.73 -14.33 -4.92
CA LEU A 407 -4.03 -13.62 -4.88
C LEU A 407 -4.86 -13.85 -6.15
N GLU A 408 -4.21 -13.90 -7.31
CA GLU A 408 -4.85 -14.15 -8.61
C GLU A 408 -5.17 -15.63 -8.81
N SER A 409 -4.41 -16.54 -8.18
CA SER A 409 -4.64 -17.98 -8.22
C SER A 409 -6.05 -18.37 -7.74
N THR A 410 -6.63 -19.34 -8.44
CA THR A 410 -7.94 -19.93 -8.10
C THR A 410 -7.82 -21.28 -7.39
N GLY A 411 -6.60 -21.83 -7.27
CA GLY A 411 -6.33 -23.10 -6.62
C GLY A 411 -6.52 -23.08 -5.10
N LYS A 412 -6.59 -24.26 -4.48
CA LYS A 412 -6.58 -24.45 -3.00
C LYS A 412 -5.18 -24.19 -2.40
N GLU A 413 -4.42 -23.23 -2.95
CA GLU A 413 -3.01 -23.05 -2.59
C GLU A 413 -2.83 -22.58 -1.15
N ASN A 414 -1.63 -22.82 -0.62
CA ASN A 414 -1.39 -22.82 0.82
C ASN A 414 -1.68 -21.45 1.45
N ARG A 415 -2.86 -21.30 2.04
CA ARG A 415 -3.33 -20.09 2.74
C ARG A 415 -2.32 -19.60 3.78
N GLN A 416 -1.65 -20.50 4.50
CA GLN A 416 -0.65 -20.11 5.48
C GLN A 416 0.57 -19.49 4.80
N ALA A 417 0.98 -20.01 3.63
CA ALA A 417 2.01 -19.38 2.81
C ALA A 417 1.55 -18.00 2.30
N LEU A 418 0.36 -17.86 1.68
CA LEU A 418 -0.14 -16.55 1.23
C LEU A 418 -0.19 -15.51 2.38
N PHE A 419 -0.74 -15.88 3.55
CA PHE A 419 -0.82 -14.97 4.69
C PHE A 419 0.59 -14.61 5.21
N THR A 420 1.47 -15.59 5.41
CA THR A 420 2.84 -15.38 5.90
C THR A 420 3.68 -14.57 4.93
N ILE A 421 3.71 -14.91 3.64
CA ILE A 421 4.45 -14.18 2.61
C ILE A 421 3.94 -12.74 2.51
N ARG A 422 2.61 -12.53 2.55
CA ARG A 422 2.03 -11.19 2.56
C ARG A 422 2.39 -10.40 3.82
N MET A 423 2.44 -11.04 4.99
CA MET A 423 2.90 -10.39 6.22
C MET A 423 4.38 -10.02 6.16
N ILE A 424 5.24 -10.92 5.65
CA ILE A 424 6.67 -10.64 5.40
C ILE A 424 6.82 -9.45 4.46
N HIS A 425 6.14 -9.45 3.31
CA HIS A 425 6.15 -8.34 2.35
C HIS A 425 5.67 -7.00 2.95
N ILE A 426 4.65 -7.00 3.81
CA ILE A 426 4.19 -5.78 4.48
C ILE A 426 5.22 -5.29 5.51
N VAL A 427 5.80 -6.18 6.31
CA VAL A 427 6.79 -5.83 7.35
C VAL A 427 8.09 -5.36 6.72
N LEU A 428 8.66 -6.15 5.80
CA LEU A 428 9.90 -5.83 5.09
C LEU A 428 9.76 -4.51 4.32
N GLY A 429 8.68 -4.34 3.54
CA GLY A 429 8.41 -3.09 2.81
C GLY A 429 8.26 -1.86 3.74
N THR A 430 7.69 -2.04 4.94
CA THR A 430 7.59 -0.96 5.93
C THR A 430 8.96 -0.60 6.50
N VAL A 431 9.79 -1.58 6.85
CA VAL A 431 11.16 -1.38 7.35
C VAL A 431 12.02 -0.69 6.29
N MET A 432 11.97 -1.17 5.04
CA MET A 432 12.70 -0.58 3.92
C MET A 432 12.27 0.86 3.64
N TYR A 433 10.96 1.14 3.63
CA TYR A 433 10.45 2.50 3.44
C TYR A 433 11.01 3.46 4.51
N LEU A 434 11.03 3.05 5.78
CA LEU A 434 11.60 3.87 6.86
C LEU A 434 13.12 4.04 6.70
N ALA A 435 13.84 2.97 6.35
CA ALA A 435 15.28 3.03 6.08
C ALA A 435 15.60 3.97 4.90
N ALA A 436 14.81 3.93 3.82
CA ALA A 436 14.96 4.80 2.66
C ALA A 436 14.78 6.29 3.01
N LYS A 437 13.83 6.64 3.89
CA LYS A 437 13.70 8.02 4.39
C LYS A 437 14.94 8.46 5.18
N VAL A 438 15.55 7.58 5.98
CA VAL A 438 16.82 7.89 6.67
C VAL A 438 17.97 8.06 5.67
N VAL A 439 18.09 7.18 4.67
CA VAL A 439 19.10 7.29 3.59
C VAL A 439 19.01 8.62 2.85
N ILE A 440 17.80 9.06 2.48
CA ILE A 440 17.56 10.38 1.87
C ILE A 440 18.06 11.51 2.78
N ILE A 441 17.72 11.48 4.07
CA ILE A 441 18.13 12.52 5.04
C ILE A 441 19.65 12.57 5.16
N LEU A 442 20.33 11.42 5.26
CA LEU A 442 21.79 11.36 5.29
C LEU A 442 22.42 11.91 4.00
N GLY A 443 21.84 11.61 2.83
CA GLY A 443 22.29 12.14 1.54
C GLY A 443 22.15 13.67 1.44
N PHE A 444 21.04 14.23 1.94
CA PHE A 444 20.85 15.69 1.98
C PHE A 444 21.75 16.39 3.00
N ILE A 445 22.07 15.75 4.13
CA ILE A 445 23.07 16.28 5.07
C ILE A 445 24.44 16.35 4.38
N LYS A 446 24.80 15.33 3.58
CA LYS A 446 26.11 15.29 2.91
C LYS A 446 26.26 16.31 1.77
N ASN A 447 25.23 16.49 0.95
CA ASN A 447 25.32 17.35 -0.25
C ASN A 447 25.11 18.85 0.04
N GLU A 448 24.92 19.25 1.31
CA GLU A 448 24.58 20.61 1.74
C GLU A 448 23.33 21.26 1.09
N GLU A 449 22.53 20.47 0.36
CA GLU A 449 21.32 20.87 -0.39
C GLU A 449 20.12 21.20 0.54
N LYS A 450 20.26 22.30 1.29
CA LYS A 450 19.30 22.79 2.28
C LYS A 450 17.89 22.95 1.71
N LEU A 451 17.75 23.33 0.44
CA LEU A 451 16.46 23.47 -0.24
C LEU A 451 15.74 22.13 -0.40
N LEU A 452 16.43 21.10 -0.91
CA LEU A 452 15.86 19.77 -1.10
C LEU A 452 15.48 19.12 0.24
N LEU A 453 16.28 19.32 1.28
CA LEU A 453 15.96 18.89 2.65
C LEU A 453 14.66 19.51 3.16
N VAL A 454 14.48 20.83 3.02
CA VAL A 454 13.27 21.54 3.45
C VAL A 454 12.04 21.06 2.66
N LEU A 455 12.15 20.92 1.33
CA LEU A 455 11.08 20.40 0.49
C LEU A 455 10.69 18.96 0.87
N GLY A 456 11.67 18.10 1.15
CA GLY A 456 11.46 16.73 1.63
C GLY A 456 10.75 16.65 2.98
N ILE A 457 11.06 17.54 3.91
CA ILE A 457 10.37 17.65 5.21
C ILE A 457 8.91 18.10 4.99
N ILE A 458 8.69 19.18 4.23
CA ILE A 458 7.33 19.71 3.94
C ILE A 458 6.46 18.62 3.29
N TRP A 459 7.00 17.92 2.29
CA TRP A 459 6.30 16.84 1.60
C TRP A 459 5.98 15.66 2.53
N THR A 460 6.92 15.26 3.40
CA THR A 460 6.70 14.19 4.39
C THR A 460 5.59 14.55 5.39
N VAL A 461 5.56 15.81 5.86
CA VAL A 461 4.49 16.30 6.74
C VAL A 461 3.14 16.30 6.01
N LEU A 462 3.08 16.78 4.76
CA LEU A 462 1.87 16.76 3.93
C LEU A 462 1.32 15.34 3.76
N LEU A 463 2.17 14.36 3.49
CA LEU A 463 1.77 12.95 3.36
C LEU A 463 1.23 12.34 4.66
N ILE A 464 1.82 12.69 5.81
CA ILE A 464 1.31 12.27 7.13
C ILE A 464 -0.11 12.84 7.33
N LEU A 465 -0.33 14.11 7.00
CA LEU A 465 -1.65 14.75 7.07
C LEU A 465 -2.66 14.09 6.11
N VAL A 466 -2.27 13.81 4.86
CA VAL A 466 -3.12 13.08 3.88
C VAL A 466 -3.48 11.69 4.40
N ARG A 467 -2.52 10.94 4.96
CA ARG A 467 -2.75 9.61 5.52
C ARG A 467 -3.68 9.64 6.73
N ILE A 468 -3.53 10.61 7.63
CA ILE A 468 -4.44 10.85 8.76
C ILE A 468 -5.83 11.18 8.21
N GLY A 469 -5.95 12.10 7.25
CA GLY A 469 -7.20 12.47 6.59
C GLY A 469 -7.91 11.28 5.93
N LEU A 470 -7.18 10.37 5.27
CA LEU A 470 -7.74 9.15 4.67
C LEU A 470 -8.22 8.13 5.71
N GLU A 471 -7.50 7.92 6.81
CA GLU A 471 -7.93 7.01 7.88
C GLU A 471 -9.12 7.60 8.66
N ILE A 472 -9.15 8.92 8.89
CA ILE A 472 -10.30 9.66 9.41
C ILE A 472 -11.51 9.52 8.47
N TYR A 473 -11.34 9.82 7.17
CA TYR A 473 -12.41 9.71 6.17
C TYR A 473 -12.98 8.29 6.10
N LYS A 474 -12.12 7.27 6.13
CA LYS A 474 -12.52 5.86 6.19
C LYS A 474 -13.31 5.54 7.45
N SER A 475 -12.88 6.03 8.63
CA SER A 475 -13.58 5.86 9.90
C SER A 475 -14.97 6.50 9.87
N PHE A 476 -15.07 7.78 9.49
CA PHE A 476 -16.33 8.50 9.37
C PHE A 476 -17.26 7.89 8.32
N ASN A 477 -16.78 7.60 7.11
CA ASN A 477 -17.61 7.03 6.04
C ASN A 477 -18.02 5.56 6.31
N SER A 478 -17.28 4.84 7.16
CA SER A 478 -17.75 3.54 7.69
C SER A 478 -18.82 3.68 8.79
N SER A 479 -18.92 4.84 9.43
CA SER A 479 -19.88 5.16 10.49
C SER A 479 -21.17 5.79 9.95
N ILE A 480 -21.09 6.51 8.83
CA ILE A 480 -22.26 7.05 8.12
C ILE A 480 -23.01 5.89 7.45
N ARG A 481 -23.96 5.33 8.20
CA ARG A 481 -24.90 4.26 7.79
C ARG A 481 -25.96 4.78 6.81
N THR A 482 -25.57 5.51 5.77
CA THR A 482 -26.54 5.92 4.74
C THR A 482 -27.05 4.68 4.01
N LYS A 483 -28.37 4.54 4.01
CA LYS A 483 -29.12 3.66 3.11
C LYS A 483 -28.85 4.16 1.69
N ILE A 484 -27.76 3.70 1.08
CA ILE A 484 -27.49 3.88 -0.34
C ILE A 484 -28.58 3.07 -1.04
N ALA A 485 -29.66 3.76 -1.44
CA ALA A 485 -30.58 3.23 -2.41
C ALA A 485 -29.76 2.75 -3.63
N PRO A 486 -30.08 1.59 -4.22
CA PRO A 486 -29.34 1.07 -5.36
C PRO A 486 -29.21 2.19 -6.40
N GLN A 487 -27.96 2.56 -6.72
CA GLN A 487 -27.70 3.65 -7.66
C GLN A 487 -28.38 3.32 -9.00
N GLN A 488 -28.85 4.34 -9.71
CA GLN A 488 -29.49 4.19 -11.02
C GLN A 488 -28.69 3.21 -11.86
N GLN A 489 -29.29 2.04 -12.13
CA GLN A 489 -28.59 0.94 -12.77
C GLN A 489 -28.12 1.40 -14.15
N GLN A 490 -26.85 1.16 -14.46
CA GLN A 490 -26.45 1.12 -15.86
C GLN A 490 -27.26 0.02 -16.57
N PRO A 491 -27.57 0.17 -17.86
CA PRO A 491 -28.30 -0.85 -18.60
C PRO A 491 -27.56 -2.18 -18.48
N LEU A 492 -28.29 -3.21 -18.05
CA LEU A 492 -27.74 -4.55 -17.82
C LEU A 492 -27.12 -5.10 -19.11
N SER A 493 -25.99 -5.79 -18.98
CA SER A 493 -25.43 -6.52 -20.12
C SER A 493 -26.38 -7.64 -20.58
N GLU A 494 -26.18 -8.13 -21.79
CA GLU A 494 -26.96 -9.26 -22.32
C GLU A 494 -26.81 -10.50 -21.41
N GLN A 495 -25.59 -10.77 -20.92
CA GLN A 495 -25.31 -11.89 -20.01
C GLN A 495 -25.98 -11.69 -18.64
N GLN A 496 -25.98 -10.48 -18.08
CA GLN A 496 -26.68 -10.14 -16.84
C GLN A 496 -28.20 -10.27 -16.98
N THR A 497 -28.75 -9.82 -18.12
CA THR A 497 -30.17 -9.97 -18.45
C THR A 497 -30.55 -11.46 -18.56
N LYS A 498 -29.69 -12.27 -19.18
CA LYS A 498 -29.88 -13.72 -19.30
C LYS A 498 -29.76 -14.43 -17.94
N LEU A 499 -28.81 -14.02 -17.09
CA LEU A 499 -28.67 -14.51 -15.71
C LEU A 499 -29.96 -14.29 -14.91
N LEU A 500 -30.52 -13.07 -14.91
CA LEU A 500 -31.77 -12.79 -14.20
C LEU A 500 -32.94 -13.66 -14.71
N LYS A 501 -33.07 -13.83 -16.03
CA LYS A 501 -34.13 -14.68 -16.62
C LYS A 501 -34.00 -16.13 -16.16
N LEU A 502 -32.79 -16.70 -16.14
CA LEU A 502 -32.55 -18.07 -15.65
C LEU A 502 -32.81 -18.22 -14.15
N LEU A 503 -32.45 -17.21 -13.35
CA LEU A 503 -32.71 -17.20 -11.90
C LEU A 503 -34.21 -17.11 -11.60
N GLN A 504 -34.93 -16.21 -12.27
CA GLN A 504 -36.39 -16.07 -12.18
C GLN A 504 -37.15 -17.30 -12.70
N GLY A 505 -36.60 -17.99 -13.71
CA GLY A 505 -37.08 -19.29 -14.17
C GLY A 505 -36.75 -20.48 -13.25
N ASN A 506 -36.13 -20.24 -12.08
CA ASN A 506 -35.72 -21.26 -11.11
C ASN A 506 -34.78 -22.35 -11.67
N HIS A 507 -33.96 -22.03 -12.67
CA HIS A 507 -32.98 -22.99 -13.21
C HIS A 507 -31.95 -23.38 -12.12
N PRO A 508 -31.58 -24.67 -11.98
CA PRO A 508 -30.59 -25.12 -10.99
C PRO A 508 -29.26 -24.38 -11.15
N THR A 509 -28.60 -24.03 -10.03
CA THR A 509 -27.36 -23.23 -10.05
C THR A 509 -26.28 -23.83 -10.96
N ALA A 510 -26.13 -25.17 -10.94
CA ALA A 510 -25.24 -25.92 -11.83
C ALA A 510 -25.49 -25.63 -13.33
N SER A 511 -26.76 -25.56 -13.75
CA SER A 511 -27.14 -25.28 -15.13
C SER A 511 -26.79 -23.85 -15.52
N ILE A 512 -27.02 -22.89 -14.62
CA ILE A 512 -26.73 -21.47 -14.87
C ILE A 512 -25.23 -21.25 -15.04
N ILE A 513 -24.39 -21.84 -14.17
CA ILE A 513 -22.93 -21.74 -14.26
C ILE A 513 -22.41 -22.39 -15.55
N LYS A 514 -23.00 -23.52 -15.98
CA LYS A 514 -22.65 -24.19 -17.24
C LYS A 514 -23.05 -23.38 -18.48
N GLU A 515 -24.19 -22.69 -18.43
CA GLU A 515 -24.71 -21.89 -19.55
C GLU A 515 -24.07 -20.50 -19.65
N LEU A 516 -23.61 -19.94 -18.52
CA LEU A 516 -22.97 -18.63 -18.42
C LEU A 516 -21.57 -18.74 -17.76
N PRO A 517 -20.62 -19.50 -18.33
CA PRO A 517 -19.32 -19.77 -17.69
C PRO A 517 -18.44 -18.52 -17.55
N GLN A 518 -18.76 -17.44 -18.28
CA GLN A 518 -18.04 -16.16 -18.23
C GLN A 518 -18.52 -15.25 -17.09
N ILE A 519 -19.73 -15.46 -16.54
CA ILE A 519 -20.26 -14.62 -15.45
C ILE A 519 -20.06 -15.33 -14.11
N LYS A 520 -19.44 -14.63 -13.16
CA LYS A 520 -19.37 -15.05 -11.76
C LYS A 520 -20.38 -14.22 -10.99
N TRP A 521 -21.30 -14.88 -10.30
CA TRP A 521 -22.38 -14.20 -9.59
C TRP A 521 -22.54 -14.74 -8.18
N VAL A 522 -23.13 -13.93 -7.31
CA VAL A 522 -23.48 -14.30 -5.94
C VAL A 522 -24.86 -13.76 -5.61
N LEU A 523 -25.54 -14.41 -4.66
CA LEU A 523 -26.72 -13.83 -4.00
C LEU A 523 -26.31 -13.24 -2.66
N PHE A 524 -26.88 -12.10 -2.33
CA PHE A 524 -26.80 -11.56 -0.99
C PHE A 524 -28.18 -10.99 -0.64
N ASN A 525 -28.88 -11.63 0.29
CA ASN A 525 -30.24 -11.26 0.70
C ASN A 525 -31.26 -11.24 -0.47
N SER A 526 -31.24 -12.27 -1.33
CA SER A 526 -32.04 -12.38 -2.57
C SER A 526 -31.71 -11.38 -3.69
N ASP A 527 -30.81 -10.42 -3.48
CA ASP A 527 -30.24 -9.59 -4.55
C ASP A 527 -29.10 -10.31 -5.26
N VAL A 528 -29.04 -10.18 -6.58
CA VAL A 528 -28.06 -10.79 -7.48
C VAL A 528 -26.94 -9.80 -7.78
N TYR A 529 -25.70 -10.23 -7.65
CA TYR A 529 -24.52 -9.41 -7.90
C TYR A 529 -23.54 -10.08 -8.87
N ASP A 530 -23.04 -9.32 -9.84
CA ASP A 530 -22.02 -9.76 -10.80
C ASP A 530 -20.62 -9.44 -10.26
N VAL A 531 -19.88 -10.48 -9.88
CA VAL A 531 -18.54 -10.39 -9.29
C VAL A 531 -17.44 -10.85 -10.26
N THR A 532 -17.74 -10.88 -11.57
CA THR A 532 -16.82 -11.33 -12.62
C THR A 532 -15.51 -10.53 -12.66
N ASP A 533 -15.62 -9.21 -12.51
CA ASP A 533 -14.49 -8.27 -12.56
C ASP A 533 -13.77 -8.09 -11.21
N TYR A 534 -14.28 -8.72 -10.14
CA TYR A 534 -13.88 -8.41 -8.78
C TYR A 534 -12.72 -9.28 -8.30
N GLN A 535 -11.60 -8.64 -7.95
CA GLN A 535 -10.50 -9.29 -7.24
C GLN A 535 -10.72 -9.21 -5.72
N HIS A 536 -10.90 -10.36 -5.07
CA HIS A 536 -11.17 -10.39 -3.64
C HIS A 536 -9.87 -10.20 -2.82
N PRO A 537 -9.80 -9.25 -1.85
CA PRO A 537 -8.57 -8.96 -1.09
C PRO A 537 -8.01 -10.10 -0.23
N GLY A 538 -8.74 -11.21 -0.10
CA GLY A 538 -8.31 -12.46 0.53
C GLY A 538 -7.89 -13.57 -0.44
N GLY A 539 -7.93 -13.34 -1.76
CA GLY A 539 -7.63 -14.29 -2.82
C GLY A 539 -8.86 -14.68 -3.65
N ASN A 540 -8.67 -14.84 -4.97
CA ASN A 540 -9.74 -15.10 -5.93
C ASN A 540 -10.36 -16.50 -5.83
N PHE A 541 -9.67 -17.46 -5.21
CA PHE A 541 -10.26 -18.75 -4.84
C PHE A 541 -11.58 -18.57 -4.06
N ILE A 542 -11.73 -17.51 -3.26
CA ILE A 542 -12.97 -17.23 -2.50
C ILE A 542 -14.14 -17.03 -3.46
N ILE A 543 -13.98 -16.16 -4.47
CA ILE A 543 -15.00 -15.90 -5.49
C ILE A 543 -15.32 -17.17 -6.29
N SER A 544 -14.32 -17.98 -6.65
CA SER A 544 -14.54 -19.26 -7.32
C SER A 544 -15.33 -20.26 -6.47
N ASN A 545 -15.19 -20.24 -5.13
CA ASN A 545 -15.91 -21.13 -4.23
C ASN A 545 -17.34 -20.69 -3.91
N VAL A 546 -17.64 -19.40 -3.96
CA VAL A 546 -18.99 -18.86 -3.71
C VAL A 546 -19.80 -18.56 -4.99
N ASN A 547 -19.26 -18.87 -6.17
CA ASN A 547 -19.95 -18.62 -7.44
C ASN A 547 -21.29 -19.38 -7.48
N GLY A 548 -22.38 -18.64 -7.71
CA GLY A 548 -23.75 -19.12 -7.68
C GLY A 548 -24.37 -19.33 -6.30
N GLN A 549 -23.68 -18.95 -5.21
CA GLN A 549 -24.14 -19.19 -3.84
C GLN A 549 -24.70 -17.94 -3.15
N GLU A 550 -25.51 -18.17 -2.11
CA GLU A 550 -25.97 -17.14 -1.18
C GLU A 550 -24.87 -16.85 -0.14
N ILE A 551 -24.29 -15.65 -0.21
CA ILE A 551 -23.11 -15.28 0.56
C ILE A 551 -23.42 -14.58 1.88
N SER A 552 -24.68 -14.28 2.22
CA SER A 552 -25.02 -13.58 3.47
C SER A 552 -24.43 -14.25 4.73
N ARG A 553 -24.35 -15.59 4.79
CA ARG A 553 -23.71 -16.29 5.92
C ARG A 553 -22.22 -15.97 6.08
N TYR A 554 -21.48 -15.85 4.98
CA TYR A 554 -20.06 -15.48 5.01
C TYR A 554 -19.89 -13.97 5.20
N PHE A 555 -20.71 -13.17 4.53
CA PHE A 555 -20.60 -11.71 4.50
C PHE A 555 -20.79 -11.11 5.90
N TYR A 556 -21.80 -11.59 6.65
CA TYR A 556 -22.04 -11.19 8.03
C TYR A 556 -21.05 -11.80 9.05
N GLY A 557 -20.12 -12.67 8.64
CA GLY A 557 -19.28 -13.45 9.56
C GLY A 557 -20.14 -14.35 10.47
N ALA A 558 -21.19 -14.94 9.90
CA ALA A 558 -22.01 -15.95 10.57
C ALA A 558 -21.42 -17.35 10.44
N PHE A 559 -20.74 -17.61 9.32
CA PHE A 559 -20.14 -18.90 8.99
C PHE A 559 -18.79 -18.74 8.29
N GLN A 560 -17.99 -19.81 8.33
CA GLN A 560 -16.74 -19.91 7.55
C GLN A 560 -17.02 -20.42 6.14
N LEU A 561 -16.14 -20.09 5.19
CA LEU A 561 -16.19 -20.69 3.85
C LEU A 561 -15.77 -22.17 3.93
N GLU A 562 -16.65 -23.08 3.57
CA GLU A 562 -16.62 -24.49 4.00
C GLU A 562 -15.60 -25.35 3.26
N SER A 563 -15.14 -24.91 2.09
CA SER A 563 -13.98 -25.49 1.41
C SER A 563 -12.65 -25.15 2.08
N THR A 564 -12.67 -24.35 3.17
CA THR A 564 -11.50 -23.77 3.82
C THR A 564 -11.53 -23.89 5.34
N THR A 565 -10.37 -23.65 5.95
CA THR A 565 -10.19 -23.49 7.40
C THR A 565 -10.19 -22.01 7.82
N MET A 566 -10.80 -21.12 7.03
CA MET A 566 -10.86 -19.68 7.37
C MET A 566 -11.78 -19.45 8.56
N GLU A 567 -11.34 -18.62 9.51
CA GLU A 567 -12.23 -18.12 10.55
C GLU A 567 -13.36 -17.26 9.93
N PRO A 568 -14.59 -17.29 10.46
CA PRO A 568 -15.67 -16.43 9.99
C PRO A 568 -15.27 -14.95 10.03
N TYR A 569 -15.41 -14.25 8.90
CA TYR A 569 -15.00 -12.85 8.76
C TYR A 569 -16.19 -11.94 8.46
N THR A 570 -16.55 -11.07 9.40
CA THR A 570 -17.56 -10.03 9.15
C THR A 570 -16.98 -8.96 8.23
N HIS A 571 -17.59 -8.80 7.06
CA HIS A 571 -17.14 -7.85 6.05
C HIS A 571 -17.46 -6.40 6.47
N SER A 572 -16.61 -5.46 6.04
CA SER A 572 -16.76 -4.04 6.38
C SER A 572 -17.81 -3.35 5.49
N GLN A 573 -18.31 -2.19 5.94
CA GLN A 573 -19.24 -1.37 5.16
C GLN A 573 -18.68 -0.97 3.78
N PHE A 574 -17.35 -0.87 3.65
CA PHE A 574 -16.67 -0.63 2.37
C PHE A 574 -16.81 -1.82 1.41
N ALA A 575 -16.74 -3.05 1.92
CA ALA A 575 -17.00 -4.26 1.11
C ALA A 575 -18.48 -4.28 0.68
N TYR A 576 -19.41 -3.91 1.57
CA TYR A 576 -20.83 -3.80 1.25
C TYR A 576 -21.10 -2.78 0.12
N GLN A 577 -20.51 -1.59 0.20
CA GLN A 577 -20.56 -0.58 -0.87
C GLN A 577 -19.91 -1.06 -2.18
N THR A 578 -18.88 -1.91 -2.09
CA THR A 578 -18.20 -2.49 -3.26
C THR A 578 -19.04 -3.58 -3.94
N LEU A 579 -19.86 -4.30 -3.15
CA LEU A 579 -20.86 -5.25 -3.65
C LEU A 579 -22.05 -4.52 -4.27
N LEU A 580 -22.60 -3.48 -3.63
CA LEU A 580 -23.74 -2.72 -4.18
C LEU A 580 -23.50 -2.13 -5.58
N LYS A 581 -22.26 -1.76 -5.91
CA LYS A 581 -21.89 -1.29 -7.26
C LYS A 581 -22.00 -2.35 -8.36
N ARG A 582 -22.20 -3.61 -7.98
CA ARG A 582 -22.30 -4.79 -8.84
C ARG A 582 -23.71 -5.39 -8.88
N TYR A 583 -24.69 -4.66 -8.36
CA TYR A 583 -26.09 -5.09 -8.29
C TYR A 583 -26.70 -5.25 -9.69
N VAL A 584 -27.23 -6.44 -9.96
CA VAL A 584 -27.85 -6.83 -11.23
C VAL A 584 -29.38 -6.76 -11.14
N GLY A 585 -29.97 -7.29 -10.06
CA GLY A 585 -31.42 -7.33 -9.87
C GLY A 585 -31.81 -8.19 -8.66
N THR A 586 -33.07 -8.16 -8.24
CA THR A 586 -33.59 -9.00 -7.14
C THR A 586 -34.29 -10.25 -7.68
N ILE A 587 -34.11 -11.39 -7.03
CA ILE A 587 -34.96 -12.57 -7.25
C ILE A 587 -36.27 -12.37 -6.48
N GLN A 588 -37.36 -12.12 -7.20
CA GLN A 588 -38.70 -12.13 -6.63
C GLN A 588 -39.11 -13.57 -6.30
N SER A 589 -39.49 -13.84 -5.06
CA SER A 589 -40.24 -15.05 -4.75
C SER A 589 -41.71 -14.84 -5.13
N VAL A 590 -42.26 -15.82 -5.85
CA VAL A 590 -43.62 -15.81 -6.40
C VAL A 590 -44.70 -15.82 -5.31
N ASN A 591 -44.37 -16.22 -4.08
CA ASN A 591 -45.34 -16.54 -3.02
C ASN A 591 -45.43 -15.53 -1.86
N TYR A 592 -44.63 -14.45 -1.87
CA TYR A 592 -44.68 -13.40 -0.84
C TYR A 592 -45.22 -12.09 -1.43
N ASN A 593 -46.45 -11.73 -1.02
CA ASN A 593 -47.10 -10.47 -1.45
C ASN A 593 -46.27 -9.21 -1.13
N ASN A 594 -45.34 -9.29 -0.18
CA ASN A 594 -44.20 -8.41 -0.03
C ASN A 594 -43.03 -9.23 0.56
N GLN A 595 -41.87 -9.24 -0.08
CA GLN A 595 -40.62 -9.59 0.61
C GLN A 595 -40.41 -8.55 1.73
N ASN A 596 -40.10 -8.97 2.95
CA ASN A 596 -39.86 -8.02 4.04
C ASN A 596 -38.44 -7.46 3.90
N PRO A 597 -38.26 -6.17 3.53
CA PRO A 597 -36.94 -5.55 3.37
C PRO A 597 -36.21 -5.37 4.71
N GLY A 598 -36.91 -5.65 5.82
CA GLY A 598 -36.41 -5.62 7.18
C GLY A 598 -37.34 -4.79 8.04
N SER A 599 -37.72 -5.32 9.20
CA SER A 599 -38.60 -4.64 10.15
C SER A 599 -38.42 -5.23 11.55
N PHE A 600 -38.83 -4.49 12.58
CA PHE A 600 -38.93 -5.04 13.93
C PHE A 600 -40.20 -5.89 14.06
N TRP A 601 -40.04 -7.11 14.54
CA TRP A 601 -41.10 -8.11 14.74
C TRP A 601 -41.18 -8.45 16.23
N ASP A 602 -42.39 -8.66 16.74
CA ASP A 602 -42.60 -9.05 18.14
C ASP A 602 -42.36 -10.56 18.31
N LEU A 603 -41.71 -10.95 19.40
CA LEU A 603 -41.64 -12.35 19.83
C LEU A 603 -42.87 -12.66 20.70
N ILE A 604 -43.84 -13.41 20.15
CA ILE A 604 -45.10 -13.70 20.85
C ILE A 604 -45.05 -14.95 21.73
N GLU A 605 -44.20 -15.91 21.40
CA GLU A 605 -44.15 -17.21 22.07
C GLU A 605 -42.77 -17.84 21.95
N LYS A 606 -42.31 -18.46 23.04
CA LYS A 606 -41.13 -19.32 23.11
C LYS A 606 -41.56 -20.66 23.71
N VAL A 607 -41.41 -21.75 22.95
CA VAL A 607 -41.70 -23.12 23.40
C VAL A 607 -40.39 -23.89 23.50
N ASP A 608 -40.03 -24.35 24.70
CA ASP A 608 -38.82 -25.15 24.91
C ASP A 608 -39.02 -26.59 24.39
N LEU A 609 -38.19 -27.00 23.43
CA LEU A 609 -38.22 -28.34 22.81
C LEU A 609 -37.23 -29.30 23.46
N SER A 610 -36.12 -28.76 23.97
CA SER A 610 -35.16 -29.45 24.84
C SER A 610 -34.41 -28.41 25.68
N LYS A 611 -33.53 -28.87 26.59
CA LYS A 611 -32.78 -27.99 27.52
C LYS A 611 -32.08 -26.80 26.86
N ASN A 612 -31.64 -26.93 25.60
CA ASN A 612 -30.93 -25.90 24.86
C ASN A 612 -31.55 -25.58 23.49
N ILE A 613 -32.77 -26.04 23.18
CA ILE A 613 -33.42 -25.81 21.88
C ILE A 613 -34.85 -25.34 22.12
N SER A 614 -35.24 -24.22 21.53
CA SER A 614 -36.60 -23.70 21.63
C SER A 614 -37.11 -23.26 20.27
N LEU A 615 -38.42 -23.36 20.10
CA LEU A 615 -39.18 -22.75 19.02
C LEU A 615 -39.53 -21.30 19.42
N PHE A 616 -39.25 -20.35 18.54
CA PHE A 616 -39.56 -18.93 18.69
C PHE A 616 -40.55 -18.53 17.59
N ASN A 617 -41.71 -18.01 17.98
CA ASN A 617 -42.71 -17.51 17.04
C ASN A 617 -42.62 -15.98 16.97
N PHE A 618 -42.06 -15.46 15.88
CA PHE A 618 -42.00 -14.03 15.58
C PHE A 618 -43.23 -13.62 14.78
N THR A 619 -43.85 -12.47 15.08
CA THR A 619 -45.03 -11.98 14.36
C THR A 619 -44.79 -10.61 13.72
N ASN A 620 -45.45 -10.36 12.59
CA ASN A 620 -45.59 -9.02 12.02
C ASN A 620 -46.96 -8.90 11.33
N PRO A 621 -47.86 -8.00 11.78
CA PRO A 621 -49.20 -7.82 11.19
C PRO A 621 -49.20 -7.47 9.69
N ASN A 622 -48.12 -6.86 9.18
CA ASN A 622 -47.96 -6.47 7.78
C ASN A 622 -47.33 -7.57 6.92
N PHE A 623 -46.99 -8.73 7.50
CA PHE A 623 -46.44 -9.88 6.81
C PHE A 623 -47.44 -11.03 6.81
N GLN A 624 -47.51 -11.77 5.71
CA GLN A 624 -48.28 -13.00 5.60
C GLN A 624 -47.48 -14.05 4.83
N ILE A 625 -47.52 -15.29 5.32
CA ILE A 625 -46.90 -16.46 4.69
C ILE A 625 -47.91 -17.59 4.56
N ASN A 626 -47.92 -18.25 3.40
CA ASN A 626 -48.71 -19.46 3.18
C ASN A 626 -48.11 -20.61 4.01
N LEU A 627 -48.96 -21.29 4.80
CA LEU A 627 -48.57 -22.50 5.52
C LEU A 627 -48.29 -23.67 4.58
N ARG A 628 -49.08 -23.79 3.50
CA ARG A 628 -48.83 -24.69 2.38
C ARG A 628 -47.77 -24.03 1.49
N GLN A 629 -46.52 -24.50 1.60
CA GLN A 629 -45.40 -24.00 0.79
C GLN A 629 -45.30 -24.72 -0.55
N ASN A 630 -44.81 -23.99 -1.56
CA ASN A 630 -44.29 -24.59 -2.78
C ASN A 630 -42.93 -25.27 -2.48
N VAL A 631 -42.61 -26.37 -3.16
CA VAL A 631 -41.34 -27.09 -2.97
C VAL A 631 -40.09 -26.23 -3.23
N LEU A 632 -40.21 -25.18 -4.05
CA LEU A 632 -39.15 -24.20 -4.32
C LEU A 632 -38.86 -23.27 -3.12
N ASP A 633 -39.83 -23.09 -2.20
CA ASP A 633 -39.66 -22.24 -1.01
C ASP A 633 -39.06 -23.01 0.19
N LEU A 634 -38.99 -24.34 0.12
CA LEU A 634 -38.48 -25.20 1.20
C LEU A 634 -36.99 -24.93 1.46
N GLY A 635 -36.60 -24.79 2.72
CA GLY A 635 -35.20 -24.50 3.12
C GLY A 635 -34.81 -23.02 3.09
N GLN A 636 -35.69 -22.10 2.66
CA GLN A 636 -35.47 -20.66 2.83
C GLN A 636 -35.32 -20.25 4.30
N HIS A 637 -34.64 -19.14 4.55
CA HIS A 637 -34.32 -18.66 5.89
C HIS A 637 -34.65 -17.18 6.10
N PHE A 638 -34.72 -16.76 7.35
CA PHE A 638 -34.82 -15.36 7.76
C PHE A 638 -33.53 -14.93 8.46
N SER A 639 -33.12 -13.69 8.23
CA SER A 639 -32.06 -13.02 8.98
C SER A 639 -32.65 -12.37 10.23
N VAL A 640 -32.06 -12.62 11.40
CA VAL A 640 -32.49 -12.09 12.70
C VAL A 640 -31.34 -11.33 13.36
N SER A 641 -31.65 -10.18 13.97
CA SER A 641 -30.75 -9.32 14.75
C SER A 641 -31.50 -8.64 15.89
N LEU A 642 -30.78 -8.15 16.90
CA LEU A 642 -31.34 -7.30 17.98
C LEU A 642 -31.45 -5.82 17.58
N GLN A 643 -30.83 -5.42 16.47
CA GLN A 643 -30.73 -4.03 16.02
C GLN A 643 -30.75 -3.97 14.48
N GLU A 644 -31.40 -2.96 13.91
CA GLU A 644 -31.47 -2.74 12.45
C GLU A 644 -30.08 -2.67 11.80
N VAL A 645 -29.13 -1.95 12.41
CA VAL A 645 -27.80 -1.74 11.81
C VAL A 645 -26.67 -1.98 12.81
N GLY A 646 -25.66 -2.74 12.38
CA GLY A 646 -24.45 -3.08 13.14
C GLY A 646 -24.64 -4.05 14.30
N GLY A 647 -25.85 -4.56 14.52
CA GLY A 647 -26.08 -5.74 15.35
C GLY A 647 -25.47 -6.99 14.70
N LYS A 648 -25.28 -8.05 15.51
CA LYS A 648 -24.94 -9.37 14.95
C LYS A 648 -26.17 -9.93 14.25
N ILE A 649 -26.03 -10.21 12.95
CA ILE A 649 -27.06 -10.90 12.16
C ILE A 649 -26.73 -12.40 12.13
N ARG A 650 -27.76 -13.26 12.25
CA ARG A 650 -27.69 -14.70 11.97
C ARG A 650 -28.90 -15.13 11.16
N MET A 651 -28.73 -16.18 10.37
CA MET A 651 -29.77 -16.72 9.50
C MET A 651 -30.33 -17.99 10.11
N TYR A 652 -31.66 -18.11 10.13
CA TYR A 652 -32.41 -19.22 10.71
C TYR A 652 -33.46 -19.69 9.70
N THR A 653 -33.49 -20.99 9.41
CA THR A 653 -34.50 -21.57 8.52
C THR A 653 -35.90 -21.38 9.12
N LYS A 654 -36.85 -20.96 8.29
CA LYS A 654 -38.28 -21.06 8.64
C LYS A 654 -38.66 -22.53 8.74
N VAL A 655 -39.53 -22.87 9.69
CA VAL A 655 -40.01 -24.25 9.89
C VAL A 655 -41.52 -24.24 10.10
N LEU A 656 -42.26 -23.93 9.04
CA LEU A 656 -43.72 -23.72 9.13
C LEU A 656 -44.49 -24.97 9.57
N CYS A 657 -43.95 -26.16 9.31
CA CYS A 657 -44.47 -27.43 9.81
C CYS A 657 -44.45 -27.54 11.35
N MET A 658 -43.76 -26.61 12.04
CA MET A 658 -43.70 -26.50 13.50
C MET A 658 -44.64 -25.41 14.06
N SER A 659 -45.39 -24.69 13.22
CA SER A 659 -46.46 -23.79 13.69
C SER A 659 -47.63 -24.58 14.30
N ASN A 660 -48.20 -24.11 15.41
CA ASN A 660 -49.27 -24.82 16.14
C ASN A 660 -50.47 -25.27 15.26
N PRO A 661 -51.03 -24.42 14.36
CA PRO A 661 -52.12 -24.86 13.48
C PRO A 661 -51.72 -26.02 12.57
N TYR A 662 -50.47 -26.02 12.09
CA TYR A 662 -49.97 -27.04 11.18
C TYR A 662 -49.59 -28.34 11.91
N GLN A 663 -49.02 -28.25 13.12
CA GLN A 663 -48.80 -29.43 13.97
C GLN A 663 -50.12 -30.16 14.26
N THR A 664 -51.16 -29.40 14.64
CA THR A 664 -52.51 -29.92 14.88
C THR A 664 -53.09 -30.59 13.63
N PHE A 665 -52.98 -29.96 12.47
CA PHE A 665 -53.42 -30.53 11.19
C PHE A 665 -52.68 -31.84 10.87
N ARG A 666 -51.34 -31.86 10.96
CA ARG A 666 -50.53 -33.07 10.73
C ARG A 666 -50.95 -34.23 11.62
N GLU A 667 -51.16 -33.99 12.91
CA GLU A 667 -51.63 -35.03 13.82
C GLU A 667 -52.96 -35.62 13.41
N GLN A 668 -53.91 -34.79 12.97
CA GLN A 668 -55.21 -35.28 12.49
C GLN A 668 -55.06 -36.06 11.19
N VAL A 669 -54.19 -35.64 10.26
CA VAL A 669 -53.90 -36.39 9.02
C VAL A 669 -53.29 -37.77 9.33
N ILE A 670 -52.35 -37.86 10.29
CA ILE A 670 -51.80 -39.14 10.76
C ILE A 670 -52.91 -40.00 11.37
N LYS A 671 -53.75 -39.44 12.27
CA LYS A 671 -54.88 -40.16 12.90
C LYS A 671 -55.90 -40.65 11.86
N TYR A 672 -56.16 -39.89 10.80
CA TYR A 672 -57.04 -40.29 9.70
C TYR A 672 -56.44 -41.45 8.88
N ASN A 673 -55.15 -41.37 8.55
CA ASN A 673 -54.43 -42.45 7.87
C ASN A 673 -54.37 -43.74 8.71
N GLU A 674 -54.25 -43.62 10.03
CA GLU A 674 -54.33 -44.74 10.98
C GLU A 674 -55.77 -45.24 11.23
N GLY A 675 -56.79 -44.66 10.56
CA GLY A 675 -58.20 -45.05 10.72
C GLY A 675 -58.83 -44.66 12.08
N LYS A 676 -58.14 -43.87 12.89
CA LYS A 676 -58.57 -43.44 14.24
C LYS A 676 -59.62 -42.33 14.22
N ILE A 677 -59.71 -41.59 13.11
CA ILE A 677 -60.80 -40.65 12.85
C ILE A 677 -61.38 -40.90 11.45
N THR A 678 -62.70 -40.76 11.32
CA THR A 678 -63.45 -41.05 10.08
C THR A 678 -63.66 -39.81 9.21
N GLN A 679 -63.70 -38.62 9.82
CA GLN A 679 -63.79 -37.36 9.08
C GLN A 679 -62.39 -36.90 8.64
N PRO A 680 -62.24 -36.43 7.40
CA PRO A 680 -60.97 -35.90 6.92
C PRO A 680 -60.69 -34.53 7.57
N PRO A 681 -59.43 -34.25 7.96
CA PRO A 681 -59.08 -33.01 8.62
C PRO A 681 -59.01 -31.82 7.66
N LEU A 682 -59.39 -30.65 8.16
CA LEU A 682 -59.28 -29.37 7.45
C LEU A 682 -58.23 -28.49 8.12
N LEU A 683 -57.29 -27.97 7.32
CA LEU A 683 -56.39 -26.92 7.78
C LEU A 683 -57.21 -25.63 7.95
N GLN A 684 -57.31 -25.15 9.18
CA GLN A 684 -58.21 -24.03 9.53
C GLN A 684 -57.80 -22.69 8.88
N PHE A 685 -56.51 -22.49 8.62
CA PHE A 685 -55.95 -21.27 8.05
C PHE A 685 -54.86 -21.62 7.03
N ASP A 686 -54.95 -21.10 5.81
CA ASP A 686 -53.88 -21.28 4.80
C ASP A 686 -52.73 -20.28 4.95
N LYS A 687 -52.95 -19.16 5.67
CA LYS A 687 -51.98 -18.08 5.88
C LYS A 687 -51.83 -17.76 7.36
N ILE A 688 -50.60 -17.43 7.76
CA ILE A 688 -50.27 -16.90 9.09
C ILE A 688 -49.40 -15.65 8.97
N ASN A 689 -49.44 -14.79 10.00
CA ASN A 689 -48.57 -13.63 10.18
C ASN A 689 -47.35 -13.91 11.07
N THR A 690 -47.19 -15.17 11.50
CA THR A 690 -46.10 -15.64 12.34
C THR A 690 -45.08 -16.46 11.55
N VAL A 691 -43.81 -16.38 11.95
CA VAL A 691 -42.73 -17.23 11.44
C VAL A 691 -42.11 -18.02 12.59
N PRO A 692 -42.36 -19.35 12.66
CA PRO A 692 -41.65 -20.25 13.56
C PRO A 692 -40.18 -20.41 13.15
N LEU A 693 -39.27 -20.11 14.07
CA LEU A 693 -37.82 -20.36 13.97
C LEU A 693 -37.35 -21.23 15.14
N ILE A 694 -36.63 -22.32 14.88
CA ILE A 694 -36.04 -23.15 15.95
C ILE A 694 -34.58 -22.74 16.16
N ILE A 695 -34.23 -22.43 17.40
CA ILE A 695 -32.93 -21.86 17.77
C ILE A 695 -32.31 -22.69 18.89
N LYS A 696 -31.06 -23.14 18.68
CA LYS A 696 -30.24 -23.78 19.71
C LYS A 696 -29.43 -22.72 20.47
N LYS A 697 -29.54 -22.70 21.80
CA LYS A 697 -28.75 -21.82 22.67
C LYS A 697 -27.30 -22.30 22.72
N TYR A 698 -26.38 -21.47 22.22
CA TYR A 698 -24.95 -21.62 22.42
C TYR A 698 -24.45 -20.68 23.52
N ASN A 699 -23.74 -21.22 24.51
CA ASN A 699 -23.36 -20.51 25.75
C ASN A 699 -22.00 -19.78 25.69
N PHE A 700 -21.53 -19.37 24.50
CA PHE A 700 -20.29 -18.59 24.39
C PHE A 700 -20.56 -17.06 24.46
N PRO A 701 -19.60 -16.26 24.94
CA PRO A 701 -19.79 -14.82 25.12
C PRO A 701 -20.26 -14.12 23.84
N LYS A 702 -21.31 -13.29 23.95
CA LYS A 702 -21.92 -12.54 22.84
C LYS A 702 -22.47 -13.44 21.72
N ALA A 703 -22.89 -14.68 22.01
CA ALA A 703 -23.63 -15.52 21.05
C ALA A 703 -25.03 -14.92 20.81
N LEU A 704 -25.38 -14.62 19.55
CA LEU A 704 -26.72 -14.07 19.26
C LEU A 704 -27.84 -15.02 19.73
N SER A 705 -27.65 -16.33 19.61
CA SER A 705 -28.58 -17.33 20.15
C SER A 705 -28.82 -17.20 21.65
N ALA A 706 -27.78 -16.93 22.45
CA ALA A 706 -27.96 -16.71 23.89
C ALA A 706 -28.73 -15.42 24.16
N GLN A 707 -28.39 -14.36 23.43
CA GLN A 707 -29.09 -13.08 23.54
C GLN A 707 -30.57 -13.19 23.11
N ILE A 708 -30.92 -13.98 22.09
CA ILE A 708 -32.32 -14.23 21.71
C ILE A 708 -33.08 -14.99 22.81
N PHE A 709 -32.42 -15.91 23.52
CA PHE A 709 -33.01 -16.63 24.67
C PHE A 709 -33.24 -15.73 25.90
N GLU A 710 -32.55 -14.60 26.01
CA GLU A 710 -32.50 -13.73 27.19
C GLU A 710 -33.18 -12.37 26.96
N HIS A 711 -33.30 -11.93 25.71
CA HIS A 711 -33.90 -10.66 25.34
C HIS A 711 -35.44 -10.72 25.38
N GLN A 712 -36.03 -9.72 26.02
CA GLN A 712 -37.46 -9.44 26.02
C GLN A 712 -37.70 -8.23 25.12
N GLY A 713 -38.52 -8.38 24.08
CA GLY A 713 -38.84 -7.32 23.14
C GLY A 713 -38.76 -7.75 21.67
N ASN A 714 -38.47 -6.76 20.82
CA ASN A 714 -38.64 -6.86 19.37
C ASN A 714 -37.31 -7.15 18.68
N PHE A 715 -37.36 -7.96 17.64
CA PHE A 715 -36.18 -8.37 16.88
C PHE A 715 -36.24 -7.81 15.47
N TRP A 716 -35.11 -7.35 14.95
CA TRP A 716 -35.00 -7.01 13.53
C TRP A 716 -34.99 -8.30 12.72
N VAL A 717 -36.03 -8.52 11.93
CA VAL A 717 -36.22 -9.71 11.08
C VAL A 717 -36.33 -9.28 9.62
N GLN A 718 -35.66 -10.02 8.74
CA GLN A 718 -35.61 -9.75 7.30
C GLN A 718 -35.67 -11.07 6.50
N GLY A 719 -36.34 -11.07 5.35
CA GLY A 719 -36.47 -12.23 4.46
C GLY A 719 -37.92 -12.52 4.03
N PRO A 720 -38.22 -13.75 3.59
CA PRO A 720 -37.33 -14.89 3.51
C PRO A 720 -36.29 -14.77 2.38
N PHE A 721 -35.20 -15.52 2.53
CA PHE A 721 -34.01 -15.49 1.67
C PHE A 721 -33.58 -16.89 1.21
N GLY A 722 -32.78 -16.90 0.13
CA GLY A 722 -32.22 -18.09 -0.50
C GLY A 722 -33.14 -18.72 -1.55
N ARG A 723 -32.57 -19.58 -2.40
CA ARG A 723 -33.27 -20.31 -3.49
C ARG A 723 -33.97 -21.60 -3.03
N GLY A 724 -34.24 -21.70 -1.74
CA GLY A 724 -34.65 -22.95 -1.10
C GLY A 724 -33.63 -24.08 -1.29
N LEU A 725 -34.12 -25.32 -1.35
CA LEU A 725 -33.31 -26.52 -1.60
C LEU A 725 -33.07 -26.80 -3.11
N GLU A 726 -33.54 -25.93 -4.02
CA GLU A 726 -33.48 -26.12 -5.48
C GLU A 726 -33.93 -27.54 -5.92
N LEU A 727 -35.08 -28.01 -5.44
CA LEU A 727 -35.55 -29.39 -5.71
C LEU A 727 -36.03 -29.56 -7.16
N GLU A 728 -35.59 -30.63 -7.82
CA GLU A 728 -36.08 -31.04 -9.15
C GLU A 728 -37.14 -32.15 -9.00
N SER A 729 -38.21 -32.11 -9.80
CA SER A 729 -39.37 -33.03 -9.66
C SER A 729 -39.01 -34.51 -9.77
N LYS A 730 -38.00 -34.84 -10.59
CA LYS A 730 -37.40 -36.17 -10.78
C LYS A 730 -35.94 -36.19 -10.31
N SER A 731 -35.72 -36.12 -9.01
CA SER A 731 -34.36 -36.19 -8.44
C SER A 731 -34.20 -37.29 -7.40
N LYS A 732 -32.99 -37.83 -7.34
CA LYS A 732 -32.50 -38.66 -6.24
C LYS A 732 -31.62 -37.79 -5.36
N CYS A 733 -32.06 -37.58 -4.13
CA CYS A 733 -31.48 -36.65 -3.18
C CYS A 733 -30.93 -37.39 -1.97
N ILE A 734 -29.78 -36.96 -1.47
CA ILE A 734 -29.20 -37.46 -0.22
C ILE A 734 -28.74 -36.28 0.64
N ALA A 735 -29.12 -36.28 1.92
CA ALA A 735 -28.77 -35.23 2.87
C ALA A 735 -27.93 -35.78 4.02
N PHE A 736 -26.75 -35.21 4.24
CA PHE A 736 -25.90 -35.46 5.40
C PHE A 736 -26.13 -34.36 6.44
N VAL A 737 -26.70 -34.73 7.58
CA VAL A 737 -27.23 -33.80 8.59
C VAL A 737 -26.55 -33.97 9.95
N GLY A 738 -26.17 -32.85 10.58
CA GLY A 738 -25.62 -32.81 11.93
C GLY A 738 -26.39 -31.87 12.86
N GLY A 739 -27.03 -32.40 13.91
CA GLY A 739 -27.75 -31.61 14.92
C GLY A 739 -28.84 -30.71 14.31
N THR A 740 -28.76 -29.40 14.56
CA THR A 740 -29.69 -28.41 13.97
C THR A 740 -29.59 -28.27 12.45
N GLY A 741 -28.66 -28.96 11.79
CA GLY A 741 -28.66 -29.09 10.32
C GLY A 741 -29.87 -29.82 9.75
N LEU A 742 -30.75 -30.37 10.61
CA LEU A 742 -32.05 -30.93 10.20
C LEU A 742 -33.06 -29.84 9.78
N LEU A 743 -32.95 -28.64 10.35
CA LEU A 743 -33.99 -27.59 10.24
C LEU A 743 -34.31 -27.18 8.79
N PRO A 744 -33.35 -27.04 7.85
CA PRO A 744 -33.63 -26.78 6.44
C PRO A 744 -34.51 -27.83 5.73
N PHE A 745 -34.58 -29.04 6.28
CA PHE A 745 -35.31 -30.15 5.68
C PHE A 745 -36.66 -30.43 6.37
N LEU A 746 -36.98 -29.83 7.53
CA LEU A 746 -38.20 -30.18 8.27
C LEU A 746 -39.48 -29.95 7.44
N ASP A 747 -39.62 -28.81 6.77
CA ASP A 747 -40.76 -28.53 5.91
C ASP A 747 -40.81 -29.48 4.67
N LEU A 748 -39.66 -29.98 4.20
CA LEU A 748 -39.59 -31.02 3.14
C LEU A 748 -40.01 -32.39 3.68
N LEU A 749 -39.54 -32.80 4.85
CA LEU A 749 -39.91 -34.07 5.48
C LEU A 749 -41.42 -34.10 5.76
N ASP A 750 -42.00 -32.99 6.19
CA ASP A 750 -43.45 -32.85 6.34
C ASP A 750 -44.18 -33.00 5.00
N HIS A 751 -43.73 -32.31 3.95
CA HIS A 751 -44.27 -32.46 2.60
C HIS A 751 -44.21 -33.92 2.10
N LEU A 752 -43.11 -34.62 2.36
CA LEU A 752 -42.95 -36.04 2.05
C LEU A 752 -43.87 -36.94 2.89
N LEU A 753 -44.20 -36.58 4.13
CA LEU A 753 -45.16 -37.31 4.96
C LEU A 753 -46.56 -37.20 4.37
N MET A 754 -46.97 -35.98 4.02
CA MET A 754 -48.27 -35.71 3.38
C MET A 754 -48.39 -36.45 2.05
N LYS A 755 -47.37 -36.37 1.20
CA LYS A 755 -47.31 -37.13 -0.06
C LYS A 755 -47.32 -38.65 0.16
N SER A 756 -46.64 -39.16 1.18
CA SER A 756 -46.64 -40.59 1.50
C SER A 756 -48.05 -41.07 1.86
N ILE A 757 -48.76 -40.32 2.72
CA ILE A 757 -50.16 -40.61 3.10
C ILE A 757 -51.11 -40.51 1.91
N TYR A 758 -50.90 -39.55 1.00
CA TYR A 758 -51.63 -39.46 -0.25
C TYR A 758 -51.45 -40.72 -1.12
N LEU A 759 -50.20 -41.18 -1.30
CA LEU A 759 -49.88 -42.35 -2.12
C LEU A 759 -50.36 -43.68 -1.52
N THR A 760 -50.46 -43.82 -0.19
CA THR A 760 -51.02 -45.03 0.43
C THR A 760 -52.54 -45.15 0.30
N ASN A 761 -53.25 -44.04 0.13
CA ASN A 761 -54.71 -44.01 0.14
C ASN A 761 -55.34 -43.87 -1.26
N LYS A 762 -54.72 -44.43 -2.31
CA LYS A 762 -55.21 -44.32 -3.70
C LYS A 762 -56.69 -44.73 -3.90
N GLN A 763 -57.24 -45.64 -3.11
CA GLN A 763 -58.67 -46.00 -3.18
C GLN A 763 -59.65 -44.95 -2.60
N LYS A 764 -59.18 -43.98 -1.82
CA LYS A 764 -59.97 -42.86 -1.28
C LYS A 764 -59.71 -41.54 -2.04
N GLN A 765 -59.06 -41.60 -3.20
CA GLN A 765 -58.44 -40.46 -3.89
C GLN A 765 -59.36 -39.24 -4.09
N GLN A 766 -60.62 -39.42 -4.49
CA GLN A 766 -61.52 -38.28 -4.76
C GLN A 766 -61.85 -37.45 -3.53
N GLN A 767 -62.00 -38.08 -2.35
CA GLN A 767 -62.15 -37.35 -1.10
C GLN A 767 -60.82 -36.69 -0.73
N ILE A 768 -59.73 -37.44 -0.83
CA ILE A 768 -58.40 -36.99 -0.44
C ILE A 768 -57.89 -35.81 -1.28
N GLN A 769 -58.16 -35.75 -2.58
CA GLN A 769 -57.71 -34.65 -3.46
C GLN A 769 -58.17 -33.25 -3.00
N GLN A 770 -59.30 -33.13 -2.29
CA GLN A 770 -59.74 -31.86 -1.71
C GLN A 770 -58.81 -31.32 -0.61
N PHE A 771 -57.99 -32.18 0.01
CA PHE A 771 -57.09 -31.84 1.12
C PHE A 771 -55.61 -31.73 0.70
N PHE A 772 -55.24 -32.34 -0.44
CA PHE A 772 -53.85 -32.46 -0.92
C PHE A 772 -53.56 -31.77 -2.29
N PRO A 773 -54.08 -30.57 -2.62
CA PRO A 773 -54.04 -30.01 -3.99
C PRO A 773 -52.66 -29.59 -4.53
N GLN A 774 -51.55 -29.84 -3.82
CA GLN A 774 -50.21 -29.35 -4.15
C GLN A 774 -49.06 -30.35 -3.94
N TYR A 775 -49.35 -31.60 -3.58
CA TYR A 775 -48.30 -32.61 -3.29
C TYR A 775 -47.82 -33.39 -4.53
N ASP A 776 -48.41 -33.13 -5.70
CA ASP A 776 -47.95 -33.65 -6.99
C ASP A 776 -46.75 -32.85 -7.57
N GLN A 777 -46.25 -31.82 -6.86
CA GLN A 777 -45.09 -31.00 -7.27
C GLN A 777 -43.77 -31.78 -7.37
N LEU A 778 -43.63 -32.86 -6.59
CA LEU A 778 -42.59 -33.87 -6.75
C LEU A 778 -43.22 -35.08 -7.43
N GLU A 779 -42.53 -35.74 -8.35
CA GLU A 779 -43.08 -36.91 -9.05
C GLU A 779 -42.92 -38.21 -8.25
N GLU A 780 -43.60 -39.29 -8.64
CA GLU A 780 -43.49 -40.59 -7.94
C GLU A 780 -42.06 -41.16 -7.94
N SER A 781 -41.21 -40.75 -8.89
CA SER A 781 -39.80 -41.14 -8.99
C SER A 781 -38.83 -40.29 -8.14
N PHE A 782 -39.33 -39.38 -7.31
CA PHE A 782 -38.50 -38.60 -6.39
C PHE A 782 -38.08 -39.45 -5.18
N GLU A 783 -36.77 -39.48 -4.87
CA GLU A 783 -36.22 -40.26 -3.75
C GLU A 783 -35.42 -39.32 -2.83
N PHE A 784 -35.71 -39.29 -1.52
CA PHE A 784 -34.92 -38.54 -0.54
C PHE A 784 -34.37 -39.44 0.56
N THR A 785 -33.04 -39.51 0.68
CA THR A 785 -32.33 -40.25 1.73
C THR A 785 -31.72 -39.30 2.75
N LEU A 786 -32.12 -39.41 4.02
CA LEU A 786 -31.57 -38.62 5.12
C LEU A 786 -30.60 -39.43 5.97
N LEU A 787 -29.36 -38.97 6.10
CA LEU A 787 -28.36 -39.52 7.01
C LEU A 787 -28.09 -38.48 8.10
N ALA A 788 -28.66 -38.68 9.30
CA ALA A 788 -28.63 -37.67 10.36
C ALA A 788 -27.85 -38.14 11.59
N SER A 789 -26.95 -37.29 12.12
CA SER A 789 -26.26 -37.52 13.38
C SER A 789 -26.62 -36.44 14.40
N PHE A 790 -27.06 -36.87 15.58
CA PHE A 790 -27.41 -36.02 16.72
C PHE A 790 -26.49 -36.31 17.92
N GLN A 791 -26.58 -35.51 18.98
CA GLN A 791 -25.90 -35.81 20.24
C GLN A 791 -26.63 -36.94 20.97
N ASN A 792 -27.94 -36.79 21.14
CA ASN A 792 -28.88 -37.69 21.80
C ASN A 792 -30.26 -37.61 21.12
N GLU A 793 -31.24 -38.36 21.62
CA GLU A 793 -32.62 -38.35 21.08
C GLU A 793 -33.33 -36.98 21.25
N GLU A 794 -33.01 -36.21 22.28
CA GLU A 794 -33.62 -34.88 22.53
C GLU A 794 -33.28 -33.84 21.44
N GLU A 795 -32.14 -33.99 20.76
CA GLU A 795 -31.79 -33.13 19.62
C GLU A 795 -32.48 -33.53 18.30
N PHE A 796 -33.19 -34.67 18.25
CA PHE A 796 -33.95 -35.10 17.06
C PHE A 796 -35.32 -34.41 17.00
N ILE A 797 -35.31 -33.15 16.59
CA ILE A 797 -36.52 -32.34 16.43
C ILE A 797 -37.47 -32.99 15.42
N GLY A 798 -38.74 -33.17 15.80
CA GLY A 798 -39.77 -33.79 14.97
C GLY A 798 -39.77 -35.32 14.95
N LYS A 799 -38.96 -35.98 15.80
CA LYS A 799 -38.78 -37.44 15.84
C LYS A 799 -40.06 -38.27 15.66
N ASP A 800 -41.15 -37.92 16.34
CA ASP A 800 -42.35 -38.76 16.41
C ASP A 800 -43.06 -38.86 15.05
N TRP A 801 -43.16 -37.76 14.31
CA TRP A 801 -43.78 -37.75 12.98
C TRP A 801 -42.79 -38.12 11.86
N ILE A 802 -41.48 -37.89 12.04
CA ILE A 802 -40.45 -38.38 11.11
C ILE A 802 -40.33 -39.92 11.16
N ARG A 803 -40.44 -40.52 12.35
CA ARG A 803 -40.57 -41.98 12.52
C ARG A 803 -41.82 -42.52 11.79
N LYS A 804 -42.94 -41.79 11.83
CA LYS A 804 -44.16 -42.14 11.08
C LYS A 804 -43.97 -42.06 9.56
N LEU A 805 -43.32 -41.01 9.06
CA LEU A 805 -42.94 -40.88 7.65
C LEU A 805 -42.11 -42.09 7.19
N TYR A 806 -41.09 -42.46 7.96
CA TYR A 806 -40.26 -43.63 7.68
C TYR A 806 -41.08 -44.92 7.65
N GLN A 807 -41.88 -45.18 8.70
CA GLN A 807 -42.75 -46.37 8.78
C GLN A 807 -43.71 -46.49 7.60
N ILE A 808 -44.38 -45.39 7.21
CA ILE A 808 -45.33 -45.39 6.09
C ILE A 808 -44.61 -45.75 4.79
N ASN A 809 -43.40 -45.24 4.57
CA ASN A 809 -42.60 -45.56 3.38
C ASN A 809 -42.16 -47.02 3.33
N GLN A 810 -41.71 -47.59 4.44
CA GLN A 810 -41.29 -49.00 4.49
C GLN A 810 -42.47 -49.95 4.34
N THR A 811 -43.54 -49.78 5.14
CA THR A 811 -44.71 -50.67 5.15
C THR A 811 -45.45 -50.70 3.80
N ASN A 812 -45.41 -49.60 3.04
CA ASN A 812 -46.12 -49.49 1.75
C ASN A 812 -45.17 -49.48 0.54
N ASN A 813 -43.87 -49.75 0.74
CA ASN A 813 -42.85 -49.82 -0.33
C ASN A 813 -42.83 -48.59 -1.28
N LEU A 814 -43.04 -47.39 -0.74
CA LEU A 814 -43.21 -46.17 -1.56
C LEU A 814 -41.91 -45.65 -2.19
N LYS A 815 -40.75 -46.05 -1.65
CA LYS A 815 -39.39 -45.60 -2.04
C LYS A 815 -39.13 -44.07 -1.99
N LEU A 816 -40.12 -43.27 -1.60
CA LEU A 816 -40.08 -41.82 -1.61
C LEU A 816 -39.10 -41.24 -0.56
N PHE A 817 -39.05 -41.86 0.62
CA PHE A 817 -38.20 -41.44 1.73
C PHE A 817 -37.48 -42.63 2.38
N ASN A 818 -36.20 -42.43 2.68
CA ASN A 818 -35.39 -43.33 3.49
C ASN A 818 -34.58 -42.53 4.52
N MET A 819 -34.28 -43.15 5.67
CA MET A 819 -33.48 -42.51 6.71
C MET A 819 -32.57 -43.51 7.43
N GLN A 820 -31.39 -43.06 7.81
CA GLN A 820 -30.61 -43.67 8.88
C GLN A 820 -30.18 -42.60 9.89
N ILE A 821 -30.04 -43.00 11.14
CA ILE A 821 -29.75 -42.09 12.24
C ILE A 821 -28.55 -42.55 13.08
N ARG A 822 -27.89 -41.60 13.73
CA ARG A 822 -26.84 -41.87 14.72
C ARG A 822 -26.97 -40.93 15.91
N TYR A 823 -27.05 -41.49 17.11
CA TYR A 823 -26.85 -40.74 18.35
C TYR A 823 -25.41 -40.86 18.83
N SER A 824 -24.88 -39.80 19.45
CA SER A 824 -23.48 -39.76 19.87
C SER A 824 -23.24 -40.36 21.26
N ASP A 825 -24.30 -40.44 22.07
CA ASP A 825 -24.38 -41.27 23.28
C ASP A 825 -24.49 -42.78 23.01
N SER A 826 -24.52 -43.19 21.73
CA SER A 826 -24.66 -44.59 21.27
C SER A 826 -26.00 -45.24 21.60
N THR A 827 -27.03 -44.45 21.94
CA THR A 827 -28.42 -44.92 21.92
C THR A 827 -28.84 -45.36 20.51
N LEU A 828 -29.85 -46.22 20.42
CA LEU A 828 -30.42 -46.69 19.16
C LEU A 828 -31.86 -46.16 19.05
N ASP A 829 -32.25 -45.74 17.85
CA ASP A 829 -33.64 -45.43 17.56
C ASP A 829 -34.47 -46.72 17.50
N THR A 830 -35.72 -46.66 17.99
CA THR A 830 -36.61 -47.82 18.06
C THR A 830 -37.28 -48.16 16.71
N VAL A 831 -37.17 -47.27 15.72
CA VAL A 831 -37.88 -47.36 14.44
C VAL A 831 -36.96 -47.18 13.25
N ILE A 832 -36.01 -46.24 13.32
CA ILE A 832 -35.15 -45.86 12.20
C ILE A 832 -33.81 -46.61 12.30
N PRO A 833 -33.30 -47.25 11.21
CA PRO A 833 -32.02 -47.95 11.22
C PRO A 833 -30.85 -47.05 11.65
N ALA A 834 -29.97 -47.59 12.49
CA ALA A 834 -28.82 -46.86 13.01
C ALA A 834 -27.53 -47.13 12.22
N PHE A 835 -26.72 -46.08 12.00
CA PHE A 835 -25.34 -46.21 11.51
C PHE A 835 -24.33 -45.91 12.63
N ARG A 836 -23.25 -46.69 12.70
CA ARG A 836 -22.33 -46.68 13.87
C ARG A 836 -21.23 -45.62 13.79
N SER A 837 -20.63 -45.44 12.60
CA SER A 837 -19.53 -44.50 12.38
C SER A 837 -20.02 -43.04 12.33
N ARG A 838 -19.14 -42.08 12.64
CA ARG A 838 -19.31 -40.71 12.12
C ARG A 838 -19.21 -40.75 10.59
N PHE A 839 -19.67 -39.70 9.91
CA PHE A 839 -19.52 -39.56 8.46
C PHE A 839 -18.04 -39.68 8.03
N ASN A 840 -17.66 -40.88 7.60
CA ASN A 840 -16.34 -41.26 7.14
C ASN A 840 -16.39 -41.62 5.64
N GLU A 841 -15.23 -41.81 5.02
CA GLU A 841 -15.14 -42.04 3.57
C GLU A 841 -15.89 -43.30 3.12
N GLU A 842 -15.85 -44.37 3.92
CA GLU A 842 -16.57 -45.62 3.70
C GLU A 842 -18.10 -45.43 3.67
N LEU A 843 -18.68 -44.83 4.73
CA LEU A 843 -20.13 -44.61 4.83
C LEU A 843 -20.65 -43.67 3.72
N VAL A 844 -19.86 -42.66 3.36
CA VAL A 844 -20.21 -41.73 2.28
C VAL A 844 -20.19 -42.44 0.92
N ARG A 845 -19.13 -43.21 0.61
CA ARG A 845 -19.04 -43.99 -0.63
C ARG A 845 -20.18 -45.02 -0.73
N GLN A 846 -20.50 -45.72 0.36
CA GLN A 846 -21.60 -46.68 0.44
C GLN A 846 -22.95 -46.07 0.06
N HIS A 847 -23.25 -44.84 0.51
CA HIS A 847 -24.56 -44.22 0.31
C HIS A 847 -24.67 -43.35 -0.94
N LEU A 848 -23.56 -42.81 -1.44
CA LEU A 848 -23.54 -42.12 -2.74
C LEU A 848 -23.84 -43.11 -3.86
N GLY A 849 -23.18 -44.27 -3.93
CA GLY A 849 -23.43 -45.26 -4.99
C GLY A 849 -23.27 -44.66 -6.38
N ASP A 850 -24.24 -44.89 -7.27
CA ASP A 850 -24.23 -44.37 -8.65
C ASP A 850 -24.18 -42.82 -8.71
N PHE A 851 -23.28 -42.32 -9.56
CA PHE A 851 -22.95 -40.90 -9.71
C PHE A 851 -24.02 -40.08 -10.43
N ASN A 852 -25.14 -39.76 -9.76
CA ASN A 852 -26.08 -38.74 -10.25
C ASN A 852 -26.96 -38.07 -9.18
N LYS A 853 -26.68 -38.29 -7.88
CA LYS A 853 -27.52 -37.77 -6.79
C LYS A 853 -27.27 -36.28 -6.55
N LYS A 854 -28.30 -35.56 -6.11
CA LYS A 854 -28.14 -34.25 -5.49
C LYS A 854 -27.77 -34.45 -4.02
N VAL A 855 -26.66 -33.85 -3.60
CA VAL A 855 -26.07 -34.06 -2.28
C VAL A 855 -26.23 -32.80 -1.45
N TYR A 856 -26.91 -32.89 -0.32
CA TYR A 856 -27.04 -31.81 0.64
C TYR A 856 -26.14 -32.06 1.85
N ILE A 857 -25.49 -31.02 2.36
CA ILE A 857 -24.69 -31.07 3.58
C ILE A 857 -25.12 -29.93 4.49
N CYS A 858 -25.53 -30.23 5.71
CA CYS A 858 -25.89 -29.21 6.70
C CYS A 858 -25.51 -29.66 8.12
N GLY A 859 -24.76 -28.83 8.85
CA GLY A 859 -24.31 -29.17 10.20
C GLY A 859 -23.15 -28.30 10.71
N PRO A 860 -22.42 -28.77 11.74
CA PRO A 860 -21.27 -28.04 12.27
C PRO A 860 -20.15 -27.85 11.23
N PRO A 861 -19.38 -26.74 11.26
CA PRO A 861 -18.34 -26.45 10.25
C PRO A 861 -17.35 -27.60 10.01
N ASN A 862 -16.88 -28.26 11.07
CA ASN A 862 -15.95 -29.40 10.97
C ASN A 862 -16.55 -30.60 10.23
N MET A 863 -17.86 -30.84 10.37
CA MET A 863 -18.57 -31.89 9.63
C MET A 863 -18.65 -31.53 8.15
N ILE A 864 -19.03 -30.29 7.83
CA ILE A 864 -19.16 -29.86 6.43
C ILE A 864 -17.80 -29.92 5.75
N TYR A 865 -16.75 -29.33 6.35
CA TYR A 865 -15.39 -29.38 5.82
C TYR A 865 -14.93 -30.82 5.54
N SER A 866 -15.11 -31.73 6.51
CA SER A 866 -14.75 -33.15 6.35
C SER A 866 -15.53 -33.82 5.21
N LEU A 867 -16.84 -33.60 5.14
CA LEU A 867 -17.68 -34.16 4.08
C LEU A 867 -17.34 -33.61 2.70
N THR A 868 -17.11 -32.30 2.57
CA THR A 868 -16.69 -31.68 1.31
C THR A 868 -15.34 -32.22 0.83
N GLN A 869 -14.36 -32.45 1.73
CA GLN A 869 -13.11 -33.10 1.31
C GLN A 869 -13.35 -34.56 0.87
N ILE A 870 -14.16 -35.34 1.60
CA ILE A 870 -14.49 -36.74 1.22
C ILE A 870 -15.19 -36.79 -0.14
N ILE A 871 -16.24 -35.97 -0.34
CA ILE A 871 -17.04 -35.94 -1.58
C ILE A 871 -16.19 -35.45 -2.76
N SER A 872 -15.22 -34.55 -2.55
CA SER A 872 -14.27 -34.13 -3.60
C SER A 872 -13.29 -35.22 -4.05
N LYS A 873 -13.24 -36.37 -3.36
CA LYS A 873 -12.47 -37.59 -3.74
C LYS A 873 -13.35 -38.68 -4.38
N THR A 874 -14.61 -38.39 -4.67
CA THR A 874 -15.54 -39.30 -5.37
C THR A 874 -15.83 -38.75 -6.76
N GLU A 875 -16.32 -39.58 -7.68
CA GLU A 875 -16.72 -39.15 -9.04
C GLU A 875 -18.06 -38.39 -9.04
N GLN A 876 -18.56 -38.00 -7.86
CA GLN A 876 -19.74 -37.16 -7.70
C GLN A 876 -19.54 -35.80 -8.37
N ASP A 877 -20.48 -35.41 -9.23
CA ASP A 877 -20.56 -34.07 -9.78
C ASP A 877 -20.66 -33.04 -8.65
N GLN A 878 -19.60 -32.23 -8.50
CA GLN A 878 -19.50 -31.22 -7.45
C GLN A 878 -20.52 -30.09 -7.63
N THR A 879 -21.03 -29.87 -8.85
CA THR A 879 -22.09 -28.88 -9.09
C THR A 879 -23.44 -29.30 -8.51
N LYS A 880 -23.60 -30.59 -8.16
CA LYS A 880 -24.76 -31.16 -7.47
C LYS A 880 -24.61 -31.25 -5.95
N VAL A 881 -23.52 -30.73 -5.40
CA VAL A 881 -23.28 -30.67 -3.95
C VAL A 881 -23.69 -29.29 -3.42
N MET A 882 -24.69 -29.26 -2.54
CA MET A 882 -25.25 -28.05 -1.95
C MET A 882 -24.97 -28.02 -0.44
N ILE A 883 -24.35 -26.94 0.02
CA ILE A 883 -24.13 -26.68 1.45
C ILE A 883 -25.25 -25.76 1.93
N VAL A 884 -26.12 -26.28 2.79
CA VAL A 884 -27.37 -25.62 3.22
C VAL A 884 -27.15 -24.85 4.51
#